data_AF-A0A069D2B8-F1
#
_entry.id   AF-A0A069D2B8-F1
#
_cell.length_a   1.000
_cell.length_b   1.000
_cell.length_c   1.000
_cell.angle_alpha   90.00
_cell.angle_beta   90.00
_cell.angle_gamma   90.00
#
_symmetry.space_group_name_H-M   'P 1'
#
loop_
_entity.id
_entity.type
_entity.pdbx_description
1 polymer ?
#
loop_
_entity_poly.entity_id
_entity_poly.type
_entity_poly.pdbx_seq_one_letter_code
_entity_poly.pdbx_strand_id
1 'polypeptide(L)'
;MALYSYSKYKILIDPESKKTQGLQVGDVVRRQYFDNPNLIYSLMIVLETGSDIVREKESPYFIGALVEGDEPQQGELLDFVRVTNLFNSNRSGALYLTASDSESPYMDVIDGMATEHSLYLQEKPKRITAGKSFKFPVNGTVRNPERMVIAYKVRASKAQADVPLAFGYTDGSEEDGTDMVDISTDWQYKLSLITIDYPGQYPRQLTIAPELTGDDWCEISDLNIVRLSRIATFADSTKARIGKITGIIDPVFGLLEGYGAYFQNLYATRNVNIAGTLTAGDENGFASTFYVGKIHKNVIANSIGAQFSGGIVVQEVAPAGIGDVVCTGGDTELCVQSSAWRMERIGKRYTFSIWVKGTEGRIAFYQDEHYIQDVEIDIAGEWRRYKVSFVVQDSRQEAMYIRFKTSLTNLLLTAPQLESGNNASQYQPTDEHLSYVEDYGAWFNKGGIGGTIQNPLLRLNEDGSISSRNGSFIIKPDGTGYFAGGKFKWTLDDIELTDITIRWGELDDEAKDQILSQAKPSNIRAFVSSNLSTTQIYDKETRTWMPNWAHTNLILTPSLFISNYGDSDLIGQLADPATQRPGIKLGSASWNKNGKQIISGTDSCWIGDTTAKYNLTIKANHIGQHAPYMRYGFQAIWIDSSGNETTIAADIQFSQLTNPGARVMALAYAPDGNIFKNGESKNLTARCDLWRGAQIDSTNAEYRWGVRDESVFANVQMAAPVSKGSYTISLRSVANMVPGGVLYLIGANKHIIQSIDELTKTVTLTTPLTRDYVTNSIVTTPLYDAQLGPGWAVLSETYPQGVIAGWRTYEITITPNAVRNFETFKCAIKDTDTTIGNSYAGQIVFDTITFTDMTDPFVVDIVGTKGFVIKNGENDIEAKALVYRSGKETDTTGTGFHYSWKLFDPEGIQVIHNYQGKQIQVPKTDIDTRGALVCEIYQGLNLIARGQISIVELYDGEDAYSVQIFTSDGNHFINGNISTTLTANVYKGAKEITETIPDNLFCWKRTSLNADGDAVWNEQHTGIGRHLTISDEDIFRRAMFTCEVTIN
;
A
#
# COMPACT_ATOMS: atom_id res chain seq x y z
N MET A 1 1.39 -39.49 74.52
CA MET A 1 2.38 -38.68 75.28
C MET A 1 2.69 -37.49 74.40
N ALA A 2 1.73 -36.58 74.29
CA ALA A 2 1.78 -35.53 73.30
C ALA A 2 2.60 -34.32 73.73
N LEU A 3 2.63 -34.00 75.03
CA LEU A 3 3.50 -32.94 75.55
C LEU A 3 4.97 -33.37 75.42
N TYR A 4 5.75 -32.58 74.69
CA TYR A 4 7.18 -32.79 74.51
C TYR A 4 7.96 -32.01 75.56
N SER A 5 8.61 -32.73 76.47
CA SER A 5 9.51 -32.14 77.47
C SER A 5 10.82 -31.70 76.83
N TYR A 6 11.19 -30.44 77.06
CA TYR A 6 12.45 -29.86 76.58
C TYR A 6 13.38 -29.51 77.75
N SER A 7 14.69 -29.69 77.54
CA SER A 7 15.72 -29.28 78.49
C SER A 7 16.00 -27.77 78.37
N LYS A 8 16.30 -27.12 79.50
CA LYS A 8 16.67 -25.69 79.55
C LYS A 8 18.15 -25.54 79.84
N TYR A 9 18.85 -24.71 79.08
CA TYR A 9 20.27 -24.44 79.27
C TYR A 9 20.51 -22.94 79.44
N LYS A 10 21.28 -22.57 80.47
CA LYS A 10 21.75 -21.20 80.70
C LYS A 10 23.12 -21.04 80.03
N ILE A 11 23.17 -20.25 78.96
CA ILE A 11 24.39 -20.00 78.18
C ILE A 11 24.97 -18.65 78.63
N LEU A 12 26.14 -18.69 79.28
CA LEU A 12 26.83 -17.49 79.74
C LEU A 12 27.88 -17.04 78.72
N ILE A 13 27.95 -15.73 78.52
CA ILE A 13 29.02 -15.09 77.75
C ILE A 13 30.23 -14.91 78.68
N ASP A 14 31.41 -15.29 78.22
CA ASP A 14 32.65 -15.10 78.98
C ASP A 14 32.79 -13.62 79.39
N PRO A 15 32.86 -13.30 80.70
CA PRO A 15 32.95 -11.92 81.19
C PRO A 15 34.19 -11.16 80.69
N GLU A 16 35.22 -11.84 80.19
CA GLU A 16 36.41 -11.21 79.61
C GLU A 16 36.30 -10.96 78.10
N SER A 17 35.32 -11.57 77.42
CA SER A 17 35.21 -11.56 75.94
C SER A 17 34.86 -10.20 75.34
N LYS A 18 34.47 -9.22 76.18
CA LYS A 18 33.87 -7.94 75.77
C LYS A 18 32.59 -8.06 74.93
N LYS A 19 32.09 -9.29 74.69
CA LYS A 19 30.83 -9.54 74.00
C LYS A 19 29.66 -9.17 74.92
N THR A 20 28.55 -8.72 74.33
CA THR A 20 27.28 -8.46 75.03
C THR A 20 26.19 -9.38 74.48
N GLN A 21 25.13 -9.61 75.26
CA GLN A 21 23.98 -10.38 74.80
C GLN A 21 22.99 -9.49 74.02
N GLY A 22 22.72 -9.83 72.76
CA GLY A 22 21.74 -9.17 71.87
C GLY A 22 20.47 -9.98 71.54
N LEU A 23 20.33 -11.20 72.05
CA LEU A 23 19.15 -12.05 71.92
C LEU A 23 17.98 -11.51 72.77
N GLN A 24 16.76 -11.88 72.40
CA GLN A 24 15.52 -11.54 73.10
C GLN A 24 14.65 -12.78 73.28
N VAL A 25 13.72 -12.71 74.23
CA VAL A 25 12.72 -13.76 74.43
C VAL A 25 11.95 -14.02 73.13
N GLY A 26 11.74 -15.30 72.83
CA GLY A 26 11.11 -15.77 71.59
C GLY A 26 12.07 -15.86 70.39
N ASP A 27 13.33 -15.42 70.51
CA ASP A 27 14.32 -15.65 69.45
C ASP A 27 14.57 -17.15 69.29
N VAL A 28 14.50 -17.64 68.05
CA VAL A 28 14.93 -19.00 67.69
C VAL A 28 16.38 -18.91 67.27
N VAL A 29 17.23 -19.66 67.95
CA VAL A 29 18.69 -19.61 67.77
C VAL A 29 19.25 -20.97 67.40
N ARG A 30 20.26 -20.97 66.52
CA ARG A 30 20.91 -22.16 66.01
C ARG A 30 22.42 -22.05 66.18
N ARG A 31 23.06 -23.15 66.56
CA ARG A 31 24.50 -23.34 66.39
C ARG A 31 24.76 -24.56 65.50
N GLN A 32 25.80 -24.49 64.69
CA GLN A 32 26.28 -25.63 63.93
C GLN A 32 27.77 -25.52 63.67
N TYR A 33 28.53 -26.59 63.92
CA TYR A 33 29.95 -26.69 63.57
C TYR A 33 30.35 -28.16 63.41
N PHE A 34 31.42 -28.39 62.66
CA PHE A 34 31.99 -29.72 62.49
C PHE A 34 33.09 -29.95 63.53
N ASP A 35 32.87 -30.90 64.43
CA ASP A 35 33.86 -31.40 65.38
C ASP A 35 34.22 -32.83 65.00
N ASN A 36 35.23 -32.96 64.13
CA ASN A 36 35.53 -34.17 63.38
C ASN A 36 35.49 -35.45 64.26
N PRO A 37 34.63 -36.44 63.97
CA PRO A 37 33.81 -36.62 62.75
C PRO A 37 32.35 -36.13 62.83
N ASN A 38 31.96 -35.50 63.93
CA ASN A 38 30.56 -35.19 64.23
C ASN A 38 30.17 -33.78 63.74
N LEU A 39 29.00 -33.68 63.12
CA LEU A 39 28.34 -32.39 62.92
C LEU A 39 27.50 -32.09 64.17
N ILE A 40 27.88 -31.10 64.94
CA ILE A 40 27.12 -30.64 66.10
C ILE A 40 26.07 -29.64 65.62
N TYR A 41 24.81 -29.83 65.99
CA TYR A 41 23.69 -28.94 65.65
C TYR A 41 22.78 -28.77 66.87
N SER A 42 22.44 -27.54 67.24
CA SER A 42 21.40 -27.30 68.27
C SER A 42 20.47 -26.19 67.84
N LEU A 43 19.16 -26.41 68.02
CA LEU A 43 18.10 -25.42 67.84
C LEU A 43 17.46 -25.14 69.19
N MET A 44 17.47 -23.86 69.59
CA MET A 44 16.91 -23.43 70.86
C MET A 44 15.94 -22.27 70.71
N ILE A 45 14.97 -22.18 71.62
CA ILE A 45 14.09 -21.01 71.76
C ILE A 45 14.49 -20.25 73.02
N VAL A 46 14.82 -18.96 72.89
CA VAL A 46 15.20 -18.12 74.02
C VAL A 46 13.99 -17.86 74.91
N LEU A 47 14.07 -18.30 76.15
CA LEU A 47 13.04 -18.14 77.17
C LEU A 47 13.25 -16.89 78.03
N GLU A 48 14.52 -16.58 78.32
CA GLU A 48 14.92 -15.51 79.23
C GLU A 48 16.31 -14.98 78.85
N THR A 49 16.60 -13.72 79.17
CA THR A 49 17.91 -13.09 79.05
C THR A 49 18.21 -12.27 80.30
N GLY A 50 19.46 -12.20 80.72
CA GLY A 50 19.87 -11.43 81.90
C GLY A 50 21.38 -11.30 82.02
N SER A 51 21.86 -10.91 83.20
CA SER A 51 23.27 -10.92 83.57
C SER A 51 23.48 -11.50 84.96
N ASP A 52 24.58 -12.23 85.14
CA ASP A 52 25.07 -12.73 86.42
C ASP A 52 26.41 -12.07 86.76
N ILE A 53 26.81 -12.10 88.04
CA ILE A 53 28.18 -11.77 88.44
C ILE A 53 29.02 -13.06 88.42
N VAL A 54 29.98 -13.14 87.51
CA VAL A 54 30.92 -14.27 87.38
C VAL A 54 32.34 -13.72 87.51
N ARG A 55 33.11 -14.20 88.50
CA ARG A 55 34.48 -13.73 88.78
C ARG A 55 34.56 -12.21 88.95
N GLU A 56 33.64 -11.64 89.74
CA GLU A 56 33.54 -10.19 90.03
C GLU A 56 33.24 -9.29 88.82
N LYS A 57 32.89 -9.89 87.68
CA LYS A 57 32.53 -9.18 86.44
C LYS A 57 31.12 -9.58 86.00
N GLU A 58 30.44 -8.65 85.35
CA GLU A 58 29.12 -8.91 84.76
C GLU A 58 29.25 -9.84 83.55
N SER A 59 28.48 -10.92 83.55
CA SER A 59 28.43 -11.94 82.50
C SER A 59 26.99 -12.05 81.98
N PRO A 60 26.70 -11.52 80.79
CA PRO A 60 25.39 -11.66 80.17
C PRO A 60 25.07 -13.12 79.84
N TYR A 61 23.80 -13.51 79.92
CA TYR A 61 23.33 -14.85 79.60
C TYR A 61 22.01 -14.85 78.81
N PHE A 62 21.71 -15.99 78.18
CA PHE A 62 20.34 -16.36 77.85
C PHE A 62 20.02 -17.76 78.35
N ILE A 63 18.74 -18.01 78.66
CA ILE A 63 18.21 -19.35 78.92
C ILE A 63 17.45 -19.78 77.68
N GLY A 64 17.89 -20.87 77.05
CA GLY A 64 17.22 -21.46 75.89
C GLY A 64 16.53 -22.78 76.23
N ALA A 65 15.38 -23.04 75.62
CA ALA A 65 14.78 -24.38 75.52
C ALA A 65 15.39 -25.12 74.33
N LEU A 66 16.02 -26.28 74.54
CA LEU A 66 16.50 -27.14 73.45
C LEU A 66 15.31 -27.87 72.82
N VAL A 67 15.00 -27.55 71.57
CA VAL A 67 13.82 -28.08 70.87
C VAL A 67 14.17 -29.10 69.79
N GLU A 68 15.41 -29.06 69.30
CA GLU A 68 15.97 -30.01 68.33
C GLU A 68 17.51 -30.01 68.41
N GLY A 69 18.14 -31.16 68.15
CA GLY A 69 19.61 -31.28 68.07
C GLY A 69 20.32 -31.64 69.38
N ASP A 70 21.64 -31.47 69.37
CA ASP A 70 22.59 -31.84 70.42
C ASP A 70 22.55 -30.87 71.62
N GLU A 71 22.83 -31.39 72.81
CA GLU A 71 22.86 -30.60 74.03
C GLU A 71 24.08 -29.66 74.10
N PRO A 72 23.93 -28.39 74.52
CA PRO A 72 25.06 -27.48 74.78
C PRO A 72 25.95 -27.95 75.94
N GLN A 73 27.24 -28.21 75.67
CA GLN A 73 28.21 -28.60 76.70
C GLN A 73 29.26 -27.50 76.95
N GLN A 74 29.82 -27.51 78.17
CA GLN A 74 30.88 -26.57 78.53
C GLN A 74 32.17 -26.91 77.77
N GLY A 75 32.83 -25.89 77.20
CA GLY A 75 34.05 -26.07 76.41
C GLY A 75 33.82 -26.21 74.89
N GLU A 76 32.56 -26.36 74.47
CA GLU A 76 32.16 -26.34 73.07
C GLU A 76 32.10 -24.92 72.50
N LEU A 77 31.99 -24.82 71.17
CA LEU A 77 31.64 -23.57 70.52
C LEU A 77 30.15 -23.27 70.75
N LEU A 78 29.87 -22.28 71.60
CA LEU A 78 28.52 -21.84 71.97
C LEU A 78 28.09 -20.55 71.25
N ASP A 79 28.62 -20.30 70.05
CA ASP A 79 28.21 -19.15 69.23
C ASP A 79 26.89 -19.48 68.52
N PHE A 80 25.79 -19.04 69.11
CA PHE A 80 24.45 -19.16 68.56
C PHE A 80 24.09 -17.97 67.66
N VAL A 81 23.46 -18.26 66.53
CA VAL A 81 22.94 -17.26 65.60
C VAL A 81 21.42 -17.26 65.67
N ARG A 82 20.81 -16.07 65.79
CA ARG A 82 19.35 -15.92 65.67
C ARG A 82 18.93 -16.18 64.23
N VAL A 83 17.97 -17.08 64.06
CA VAL A 83 17.36 -17.40 62.77
C VAL A 83 16.06 -16.63 62.58
N THR A 84 15.22 -16.55 63.61
CA THR A 84 13.93 -15.82 63.57
C THR A 84 13.47 -15.47 64.99
N ASN A 85 12.29 -14.88 65.14
CA ASN A 85 11.61 -14.70 66.42
C ASN A 85 10.15 -15.17 66.30
N LEU A 86 9.65 -15.83 67.34
CA LEU A 86 8.33 -16.47 67.30
C LEU A 86 7.15 -15.49 67.24
N PHE A 87 7.32 -14.19 67.52
CA PHE A 87 6.20 -13.25 67.49
C PHE A 87 6.60 -11.82 67.12
N ASN A 88 7.86 -11.43 67.28
CA ASN A 88 8.35 -10.11 66.92
C ASN A 88 8.80 -10.08 65.45
N SER A 89 7.95 -9.54 64.59
CA SER A 89 8.20 -9.37 63.14
C SER A 89 9.42 -8.49 62.81
N ASN A 90 9.90 -7.64 63.72
CA ASN A 90 11.15 -6.88 63.49
C ASN A 90 12.42 -7.73 63.69
N ARG A 91 12.28 -9.00 64.09
CA ARG A 91 13.38 -9.94 64.38
C ARG A 91 13.25 -11.25 63.62
N SER A 92 12.41 -11.30 62.59
CA SER A 92 12.10 -12.52 61.84
C SER A 92 13.15 -12.90 60.78
N GLY A 93 14.01 -11.96 60.37
CA GLY A 93 14.97 -12.15 59.29
C GLY A 93 16.38 -12.59 59.70
N ALA A 94 17.03 -13.36 58.82
CA ALA A 94 18.41 -13.83 58.92
C ALA A 94 19.10 -13.91 57.55
N LEU A 95 20.44 -13.76 57.54
CA LEU A 95 21.29 -14.10 56.39
C LEU A 95 22.03 -15.39 56.72
N TYR A 96 21.83 -16.43 55.91
CA TYR A 96 22.49 -17.72 56.09
C TYR A 96 23.51 -17.95 54.98
N LEU A 97 24.74 -18.29 55.37
CA LEU A 97 25.86 -18.54 54.45
C LEU A 97 26.38 -19.95 54.73
N THR A 98 26.34 -20.83 53.74
CA THR A 98 26.99 -22.15 53.84
C THR A 98 28.29 -22.17 53.05
N ALA A 99 29.31 -22.83 53.60
CA ALA A 99 30.61 -23.06 52.96
C ALA A 99 31.17 -24.46 53.24
N SER A 100 30.38 -25.34 53.88
CA SER A 100 30.90 -26.49 54.62
C SER A 100 30.34 -27.86 54.19
N ASP A 101 29.51 -27.94 53.15
CA ASP A 101 28.93 -29.20 52.67
C ASP A 101 29.39 -29.56 51.25
N SER A 102 29.25 -30.85 50.92
CA SER A 102 29.36 -31.40 49.55
C SER A 102 28.31 -30.83 48.58
N GLU A 103 27.47 -29.92 49.06
CA GLU A 103 26.34 -29.29 48.40
C GLU A 103 26.60 -27.80 48.12
N SER A 104 27.85 -27.34 47.99
CA SER A 104 28.24 -26.04 47.37
C SER A 104 27.72 -24.74 48.01
N PRO A 105 28.56 -23.69 48.15
CA PRO A 105 28.19 -22.50 48.90
C PRO A 105 26.99 -21.76 48.29
N TYR A 106 26.04 -21.39 49.14
CA TYR A 106 24.97 -20.44 48.83
C TYR A 106 24.78 -19.44 49.99
N MET A 107 24.21 -18.29 49.63
CA MET A 107 23.80 -17.24 50.54
C MET A 107 22.28 -17.08 50.46
N ASP A 108 21.61 -17.21 51.60
CA ASP A 108 20.17 -17.08 51.74
C ASP A 108 19.78 -15.86 52.56
N VAL A 109 18.86 -15.08 52.01
CA VAL A 109 18.07 -14.11 52.75
C VAL A 109 16.79 -14.81 53.18
N ILE A 110 16.62 -14.98 54.49
CA ILE A 110 15.50 -15.68 55.09
C ILE A 110 14.68 -14.67 55.87
N ASP A 111 13.36 -14.73 55.78
CA ASP A 111 12.47 -13.91 56.59
C ASP A 111 11.12 -14.59 56.83
N GLY A 112 10.44 -14.22 57.91
CA GLY A 112 9.07 -14.64 58.19
C GLY A 112 8.88 -16.08 58.67
N MET A 113 9.95 -16.83 58.98
CA MET A 113 9.90 -18.26 59.33
C MET A 113 8.81 -18.63 60.34
N ALA A 114 8.69 -17.86 61.43
CA ALA A 114 7.70 -18.13 62.46
C ALA A 114 6.35 -17.46 62.21
N THR A 115 6.32 -16.32 61.53
CA THR A 115 5.12 -15.46 61.43
C THR A 115 4.30 -15.73 60.16
N GLU A 116 4.94 -15.93 59.01
CA GLU A 116 4.25 -16.21 57.73
C GLU A 116 3.69 -17.64 57.68
N HIS A 117 4.38 -18.58 58.34
CA HIS A 117 3.98 -19.99 58.42
C HIS A 117 3.19 -20.32 59.70
N SER A 118 2.71 -19.28 60.39
CA SER A 118 1.92 -19.42 61.61
C SER A 118 0.55 -20.03 61.32
N LEU A 119 0.15 -20.99 62.16
CA LEU A 119 -1.21 -21.50 62.20
C LEU A 119 -2.16 -20.62 63.01
N TYR A 120 -1.63 -19.76 63.87
CA TYR A 120 -2.37 -18.74 64.58
C TYR A 120 -1.40 -17.70 65.14
N LEU A 121 -1.51 -16.44 64.69
CA LEU A 121 -0.67 -15.34 65.15
C LEU A 121 -1.54 -14.24 65.78
N GLN A 122 -1.21 -13.84 67.00
CA GLN A 122 -1.87 -12.75 67.71
C GLN A 122 -0.84 -11.91 68.46
N GLU A 123 -0.54 -10.72 67.94
CA GLU A 123 0.38 -9.78 68.59
C GLU A 123 -0.30 -8.99 69.71
N LYS A 124 -1.54 -8.53 69.47
CA LYS A 124 -2.26 -7.65 70.41
C LYS A 124 -2.75 -8.44 71.65
N PRO A 125 -2.76 -7.82 72.84
CA PRO A 125 -3.35 -8.41 74.02
C PRO A 125 -4.85 -8.72 73.84
N LYS A 126 -5.26 -9.95 74.15
CA LYS A 126 -6.65 -10.38 74.28
C LYS A 126 -6.93 -10.62 75.76
N ARG A 127 -7.95 -9.94 76.29
CA ARG A 127 -8.39 -10.08 77.70
C ARG A 127 -9.63 -10.95 77.81
N ILE A 128 -9.69 -11.80 78.83
CA ILE A 128 -10.90 -12.49 79.29
C ILE A 128 -11.16 -12.17 80.76
N THR A 129 -12.40 -12.39 81.19
CA THR A 129 -12.91 -12.18 82.56
C THR A 129 -13.57 -13.47 83.08
N ALA A 130 -14.08 -13.45 84.31
CA ALA A 130 -14.77 -14.59 84.95
C ALA A 130 -15.74 -15.34 83.99
N GLY A 131 -15.66 -16.68 84.02
CA GLY A 131 -16.51 -17.59 83.24
C GLY A 131 -16.14 -17.78 81.76
N LYS A 132 -15.03 -17.20 81.29
CA LYS A 132 -14.54 -17.37 79.90
C LYS A 132 -13.21 -18.12 79.89
N SER A 133 -12.92 -18.81 78.79
CA SER A 133 -11.61 -19.37 78.47
C SER A 133 -11.09 -18.79 77.15
N PHE A 134 -9.77 -18.83 76.97
CA PHE A 134 -9.17 -18.54 75.69
C PHE A 134 -9.36 -19.73 74.76
N LYS A 135 -9.89 -19.48 73.57
CA LYS A 135 -9.97 -20.44 72.47
C LYS A 135 -9.38 -19.80 71.23
N PHE A 136 -8.46 -20.51 70.57
CA PHE A 136 -7.73 -20.03 69.40
C PHE A 136 -7.75 -21.13 68.32
N PRO A 137 -8.51 -20.96 67.23
CA PRO A 137 -8.57 -21.95 66.15
C PRO A 137 -7.25 -22.04 65.39
N VAL A 138 -6.94 -23.22 64.87
CA VAL A 138 -5.74 -23.50 64.07
C VAL A 138 -6.09 -23.34 62.59
N ASN A 139 -5.35 -22.48 61.89
CA ASN A 139 -5.56 -22.21 60.47
C ASN A 139 -4.82 -23.23 59.60
N GLY A 140 -5.50 -24.30 59.19
CA GLY A 140 -4.97 -25.31 58.28
C GLY A 140 -4.87 -26.71 58.89
N THR A 141 -4.48 -27.69 58.09
CA THR A 141 -4.34 -29.09 58.50
C THR A 141 -2.97 -29.34 59.12
N VAL A 142 -2.92 -30.10 60.22
CA VAL A 142 -1.66 -30.55 60.85
C VAL A 142 -1.55 -32.06 60.72
N ARG A 143 -0.35 -32.56 60.43
CA ARG A 143 -0.11 -33.99 60.18
C ARG A 143 0.14 -34.74 61.48
N ASN A 144 -0.02 -36.06 61.45
CA ASN A 144 0.41 -36.96 62.53
C ASN A 144 1.59 -37.82 62.04
N PRO A 145 2.74 -37.85 62.74
CA PRO A 145 3.10 -36.98 63.86
C PRO A 145 3.68 -35.65 63.36
N GLU A 146 3.24 -34.54 63.93
CA GLU A 146 3.82 -33.21 63.70
C GLU A 146 3.98 -32.51 65.05
N ARG A 147 5.02 -31.68 65.23
CA ARG A 147 5.25 -30.98 66.50
C ARG A 147 4.90 -29.50 66.39
N MET A 148 4.05 -29.05 67.30
CA MET A 148 3.57 -27.69 67.43
C MET A 148 4.37 -26.94 68.49
N VAL A 149 4.80 -25.74 68.12
CA VAL A 149 5.45 -24.75 68.98
C VAL A 149 4.41 -23.70 69.34
N ILE A 150 4.00 -23.66 70.61
CA ILE A 150 3.01 -22.74 71.14
C ILE A 150 3.72 -21.77 72.06
N ALA A 151 3.90 -20.54 71.59
CA ALA A 151 4.62 -19.49 72.29
C ALA A 151 3.69 -18.31 72.56
N TYR A 152 3.67 -17.77 73.77
CA TYR A 152 2.80 -16.65 74.13
C TYR A 152 3.30 -15.91 75.36
N LYS A 153 2.84 -14.66 75.53
CA LYS A 153 2.94 -13.96 76.80
C LYS A 153 1.60 -13.97 77.51
N VAL A 154 1.64 -14.11 78.83
CA VAL A 154 0.44 -14.14 79.67
C VAL A 154 0.67 -13.38 80.97
N ARG A 155 -0.40 -12.73 81.46
CA ARG A 155 -0.50 -12.18 82.81
C ARG A 155 -1.96 -12.19 83.28
N ALA A 156 -2.17 -12.13 84.58
CA ALA A 156 -3.50 -12.03 85.16
C ALA A 156 -3.57 -10.98 86.26
N SER A 157 -4.79 -10.63 86.69
CA SER A 157 -5.02 -9.78 87.88
C SER A 157 -4.47 -10.41 89.16
N LYS A 158 -4.35 -11.74 89.19
CA LYS A 158 -3.92 -12.55 90.33
C LYS A 158 -3.09 -13.73 89.84
N ALA A 159 -2.03 -14.09 90.58
CA ALA A 159 -1.23 -15.26 90.27
C ALA A 159 -2.06 -16.56 90.41
N GLN A 160 -1.88 -17.47 89.47
CA GLN A 160 -2.56 -18.77 89.38
C GLN A 160 -1.54 -19.84 89.02
N ALA A 161 -1.57 -20.97 89.72
CA ALA A 161 -0.75 -22.13 89.40
C ALA A 161 -1.57 -23.14 88.61
N ASP A 162 -0.89 -24.00 87.83
CA ASP A 162 -1.49 -25.17 87.18
C ASP A 162 -2.69 -24.85 86.26
N VAL A 163 -2.66 -23.72 85.53
CA VAL A 163 -3.73 -23.36 84.60
C VAL A 163 -3.75 -24.33 83.41
N PRO A 164 -4.89 -24.99 83.12
CA PRO A 164 -4.97 -25.96 82.02
C PRO A 164 -4.80 -25.32 80.64
N LEU A 165 -3.92 -25.92 79.83
CA LEU A 165 -3.75 -25.69 78.41
C LEU A 165 -4.02 -26.99 77.65
N ALA A 166 -4.89 -26.94 76.63
CA ALA A 166 -5.24 -28.10 75.81
C ALA A 166 -5.20 -27.75 74.32
N PHE A 167 -4.68 -28.67 73.49
CA PHE A 167 -4.66 -28.57 72.04
C PHE A 167 -5.33 -29.80 71.45
N GLY A 168 -6.38 -29.62 70.65
CA GLY A 168 -7.22 -30.73 70.17
C GLY A 168 -8.32 -30.28 69.23
N TYR A 169 -9.26 -31.17 68.93
CA TYR A 169 -10.35 -30.91 68.00
C TYR A 169 -11.28 -29.82 68.51
N THR A 170 -11.79 -28.98 67.60
CA THR A 170 -12.67 -27.85 67.97
C THR A 170 -13.99 -28.28 68.62
N ASP A 171 -14.46 -29.50 68.34
CA ASP A 171 -15.67 -30.07 68.90
C ASP A 171 -15.45 -30.73 70.28
N GLY A 172 -14.20 -30.84 70.73
CA GLY A 172 -13.82 -31.46 72.00
C GLY A 172 -13.93 -32.99 72.00
N SER A 173 -14.07 -33.64 70.85
CA SER A 173 -14.14 -35.11 70.76
C SER A 173 -12.80 -35.79 71.02
N GLU A 174 -11.69 -35.17 70.61
CA GLU A 174 -10.33 -35.67 70.82
C GLU A 174 -9.37 -34.54 71.22
N GLU A 175 -8.41 -34.84 72.08
CA GLU A 175 -7.35 -33.93 72.52
C GLU A 175 -5.99 -34.45 72.05
N ASP A 176 -5.29 -33.70 71.20
CA ASP A 176 -3.93 -34.09 70.79
C ASP A 176 -2.99 -34.03 71.99
N GLY A 177 -3.02 -32.97 72.82
CA GLY A 177 -2.18 -32.90 74.02
C GLY A 177 -2.54 -31.77 74.98
N THR A 178 -2.06 -31.90 76.22
CA THR A 178 -2.32 -30.97 77.33
C THR A 178 -1.05 -30.55 78.05
N ASP A 179 -1.08 -29.37 78.67
CA ASP A 179 0.00 -28.79 79.49
C ASP A 179 -0.62 -28.02 80.68
N MET A 180 0.18 -27.77 81.72
CA MET A 180 -0.23 -26.99 82.88
C MET A 180 0.72 -25.80 83.05
N VAL A 181 0.17 -24.59 83.09
CA VAL A 181 0.98 -23.36 83.06
C VAL A 181 0.68 -22.43 84.23
N ASP A 182 1.73 -21.96 84.90
CA ASP A 182 1.58 -20.93 85.93
C ASP A 182 1.44 -19.54 85.28
N ILE A 183 0.60 -18.68 85.85
CA ILE A 183 0.38 -17.31 85.39
C ILE A 183 0.63 -16.36 86.57
N SER A 184 1.42 -15.30 86.37
CA SER A 184 1.66 -14.27 87.39
C SER A 184 0.95 -12.95 87.04
N THR A 185 1.16 -11.94 87.90
CA THR A 185 0.64 -10.58 87.69
C THR A 185 1.45 -9.77 86.67
N ASP A 186 2.72 -10.14 86.49
CA ASP A 186 3.61 -9.53 85.50
C ASP A 186 3.55 -10.32 84.19
N TRP A 187 3.90 -9.68 83.08
CA TRP A 187 4.00 -10.37 81.79
C TRP A 187 5.07 -11.47 81.85
N GLN A 188 4.65 -12.72 81.63
CA GLN A 188 5.55 -13.87 81.53
C GLN A 188 5.46 -14.51 80.16
N TYR A 189 6.60 -14.91 79.61
CA TYR A 189 6.66 -15.72 78.41
C TYR A 189 6.47 -17.20 78.75
N LYS A 190 5.69 -17.91 77.93
CA LYS A 190 5.40 -19.33 78.06
C LYS A 190 5.63 -20.02 76.71
N LEU A 191 6.10 -21.26 76.79
CA LEU A 191 6.40 -22.12 75.65
C LEU A 191 5.92 -23.54 75.97
N SER A 192 5.00 -24.05 75.14
CA SER A 192 4.51 -25.43 75.19
C SER A 192 4.78 -26.11 73.85
N LEU A 193 5.25 -27.35 73.87
CA LEU A 193 5.54 -28.15 72.67
C LEU A 193 4.62 -29.37 72.64
N ILE A 194 3.72 -29.45 71.67
CA ILE A 194 2.71 -30.52 71.59
C ILE A 194 2.90 -31.30 70.29
N THR A 195 3.01 -32.62 70.37
CA THR A 195 3.04 -33.54 69.23
C THR A 195 1.63 -33.99 68.90
N ILE A 196 1.26 -33.93 67.62
CA ILE A 196 -0.08 -34.28 67.12
C ILE A 196 -0.27 -35.79 67.14
N ASP A 197 -1.27 -36.26 67.90
CA ASP A 197 -1.57 -37.68 68.12
C ASP A 197 -2.72 -38.20 67.21
N TYR A 198 -3.51 -37.32 66.56
CA TYR A 198 -4.67 -37.72 65.76
C TYR A 198 -4.62 -37.25 64.28
N PRO A 199 -5.41 -37.83 63.35
CA PRO A 199 -5.40 -37.45 61.94
C PRO A 199 -5.69 -35.96 61.66
N GLY A 200 -5.15 -35.46 60.54
CA GLY A 200 -5.24 -34.05 60.14
C GLY A 200 -6.59 -33.58 59.57
N GLN A 201 -7.59 -34.47 59.49
CA GLN A 201 -8.85 -34.22 58.80
C GLN A 201 -9.79 -33.28 59.57
N TYR A 202 -9.64 -33.21 60.89
CA TYR A 202 -10.50 -32.43 61.77
C TYR A 202 -9.85 -31.11 62.18
N PRO A 203 -10.63 -30.00 62.25
CA PRO A 203 -10.13 -28.70 62.68
C PRO A 203 -9.74 -28.73 64.16
N ARG A 204 -8.71 -27.95 64.51
CA ARG A 204 -8.12 -27.91 65.85
C ARG A 204 -8.18 -26.53 66.49
N GLN A 205 -8.05 -26.48 67.80
CA GLN A 205 -7.88 -25.24 68.57
C GLN A 205 -6.94 -25.43 69.76
N LEU A 206 -6.31 -24.33 70.16
CA LEU A 206 -5.68 -24.16 71.47
C LEU A 206 -6.69 -23.58 72.46
N THR A 207 -6.80 -24.19 73.63
CA THR A 207 -7.64 -23.75 74.75
C THR A 207 -6.78 -23.48 75.97
N ILE A 208 -6.94 -22.30 76.61
CA ILE A 208 -6.30 -21.97 77.90
C ILE A 208 -7.39 -21.50 78.86
N ALA A 209 -7.53 -22.18 80.00
CA ALA A 209 -8.68 -22.05 80.89
C ALA A 209 -8.29 -21.61 82.31
N PRO A 210 -7.97 -20.31 82.53
CA PRO A 210 -7.69 -19.79 83.87
C PRO A 210 -8.95 -19.74 84.74
N GLU A 211 -8.79 -20.01 86.04
CA GLU A 211 -9.89 -19.94 87.00
C GLU A 211 -10.12 -18.50 87.48
N LEU A 212 -11.00 -17.76 86.81
CA LEU A 212 -11.25 -16.33 87.10
C LEU A 212 -12.54 -16.12 87.89
N THR A 213 -12.49 -15.31 88.96
CA THR A 213 -13.65 -14.99 89.80
C THR A 213 -13.88 -13.48 89.93
N GLY A 214 -15.14 -13.02 89.96
CA GLY A 214 -15.46 -11.59 90.13
C GLY A 214 -14.82 -10.69 89.06
N ASP A 215 -14.04 -9.70 89.50
CA ASP A 215 -13.34 -8.73 88.64
C ASP A 215 -11.97 -9.23 88.13
N ASP A 216 -11.64 -10.51 88.37
CA ASP A 216 -10.41 -11.11 87.87
C ASP A 216 -10.36 -11.12 86.34
N TRP A 217 -9.17 -10.88 85.79
CA TRP A 217 -8.91 -10.89 84.36
C TRP A 217 -7.61 -11.61 84.03
N CYS A 218 -7.55 -12.19 82.84
CA CYS A 218 -6.34 -12.77 82.26
C CYS A 218 -6.14 -12.21 80.85
N GLU A 219 -4.90 -11.90 80.50
CA GLU A 219 -4.50 -11.36 79.20
C GLU A 219 -3.44 -12.24 78.55
N ILE A 220 -3.61 -12.49 77.25
CA ILE A 220 -2.61 -13.14 76.39
C ILE A 220 -2.22 -12.19 75.27
N SER A 221 -0.93 -12.02 75.02
CA SER A 221 -0.37 -11.32 73.85
C SER A 221 0.71 -12.16 73.20
N ASP A 222 1.18 -11.73 72.03
CA ASP A 222 2.31 -12.34 71.33
C ASP A 222 2.16 -13.87 71.15
N LEU A 223 0.92 -14.35 70.96
CA LEU A 223 0.63 -15.77 70.78
C LEU A 223 0.98 -16.16 69.34
N ASN A 224 1.83 -17.17 69.20
CA ASN A 224 2.08 -17.85 67.95
C ASN A 224 1.97 -19.37 68.12
N ILE A 225 1.27 -19.99 67.18
CA ILE A 225 1.22 -21.44 67.01
C ILE A 225 1.88 -21.76 65.66
N VAL A 226 3.04 -22.40 65.66
CA VAL A 226 3.79 -22.73 64.44
C VAL A 226 4.36 -24.15 64.50
N ARG A 227 4.58 -24.77 63.34
CA ARG A 227 5.20 -26.10 63.26
C ARG A 227 6.70 -25.99 63.55
N LEU A 228 7.25 -26.94 64.32
CA LEU A 228 8.69 -26.99 64.57
C LEU A 228 9.48 -27.12 63.26
N SER A 229 8.99 -27.94 62.31
CA SER A 229 9.61 -28.14 61.00
C SER A 229 9.82 -26.85 60.20
N ARG A 230 8.91 -25.86 60.35
CA ARG A 230 8.99 -24.58 59.64
C ARG A 230 10.00 -23.61 60.24
N ILE A 231 10.32 -23.75 61.53
CA ILE A 231 11.35 -22.93 62.18
C ILE A 231 12.73 -23.62 62.24
N ALA A 232 12.79 -24.92 61.93
CA ALA A 232 14.03 -25.69 61.86
C ALA A 232 14.71 -25.65 60.48
N THR A 233 13.93 -25.46 59.40
CA THR A 233 14.41 -25.50 58.00
C THR A 233 14.18 -24.17 57.28
N PHE A 234 15.03 -23.84 56.29
CA PHE A 234 15.00 -22.53 55.61
C PHE A 234 14.25 -22.52 54.27
N ALA A 235 13.92 -23.69 53.72
CA ALA A 235 13.49 -23.85 52.34
C ALA A 235 12.27 -22.97 51.97
N ASP A 236 11.23 -22.97 52.81
CA ASP A 236 9.99 -22.23 52.51
C ASP A 236 10.00 -20.76 52.97
N SER A 237 11.10 -20.31 53.57
CA SER A 237 11.25 -18.92 54.06
C SER A 237 12.37 -18.15 53.34
N THR A 238 12.94 -18.75 52.30
CA THR A 238 13.97 -18.14 51.47
C THR A 238 13.35 -17.05 50.59
N LYS A 239 13.72 -15.80 50.81
CA LYS A 239 13.29 -14.63 50.03
C LYS A 239 14.20 -14.36 48.82
N ALA A 240 15.48 -14.69 48.99
CA ALA A 240 16.47 -14.66 47.93
C ALA A 240 17.59 -15.66 48.22
N ARG A 241 18.13 -16.29 47.17
CA ARG A 241 19.32 -17.15 47.24
C ARG A 241 20.29 -16.80 46.13
N ILE A 242 21.59 -16.72 46.44
CA ILE A 242 22.66 -16.63 45.45
C ILE A 242 23.65 -17.78 45.68
N GLY A 243 23.94 -18.55 44.64
CA GLY A 243 24.79 -19.75 44.71
C GLY A 243 24.02 -20.97 44.22
N LYS A 244 24.08 -22.08 44.95
CA LYS A 244 23.32 -23.29 44.60
C LYS A 244 21.82 -23.08 44.85
N ILE A 245 21.02 -23.07 43.79
CA ILE A 245 19.56 -22.91 43.85
C ILE A 245 18.80 -24.24 43.93
N THR A 246 19.50 -25.37 43.81
CA THR A 246 18.91 -26.70 44.05
C THR A 246 18.19 -26.74 45.40
N GLY A 247 16.95 -27.24 45.41
CA GLY A 247 16.13 -27.35 46.61
C GLY A 247 15.13 -26.21 46.79
N ILE A 248 15.23 -25.12 46.03
CA ILE A 248 14.18 -24.09 45.98
C ILE A 248 13.03 -24.63 45.12
N ILE A 249 11.83 -24.65 45.68
CA ILE A 249 10.59 -24.99 44.97
C ILE A 249 9.94 -23.67 44.58
N ASP A 250 10.02 -23.32 43.30
CA ASP A 250 9.34 -22.16 42.74
C ASP A 250 7.92 -22.55 42.26
N PRO A 251 6.87 -21.74 42.52
CA PRO A 251 5.52 -22.05 42.09
C PRO A 251 5.35 -22.23 40.57
N VAL A 252 6.16 -21.55 39.75
CA VAL A 252 6.10 -21.56 38.29
C VAL A 252 7.11 -22.52 37.67
N PHE A 253 8.33 -22.54 38.18
CA PHE A 253 9.44 -23.33 37.63
C PHE A 253 9.62 -24.69 38.30
N GLY A 254 8.87 -24.98 39.37
CA GLY A 254 9.00 -26.18 40.17
C GLY A 254 10.33 -26.22 40.92
N LEU A 255 10.87 -27.42 41.13
CA LEU A 255 12.17 -27.60 41.77
C LEU A 255 13.29 -27.01 40.89
N LEU A 256 13.93 -25.96 41.39
CA LEU A 256 15.10 -25.37 40.77
C LEU A 256 16.31 -26.28 40.96
N GLU A 257 17.25 -26.25 40.01
CA GLU A 257 18.46 -27.07 40.03
C GLU A 257 19.68 -26.27 39.57
N GLY A 258 20.85 -26.59 40.13
CA GLY A 258 22.13 -26.01 39.74
C GLY A 258 22.48 -24.74 40.50
N TYR A 259 23.21 -23.85 39.85
CA TYR A 259 23.65 -22.57 40.41
C TYR A 259 22.98 -21.40 39.72
N GLY A 260 22.67 -20.37 40.50
CA GLY A 260 22.07 -19.15 39.99
C GLY A 260 21.77 -18.15 41.10
N ALA A 261 20.86 -17.23 40.79
CA ALA A 261 20.31 -16.31 41.76
C ALA A 261 18.78 -16.37 41.67
N TYR A 262 18.16 -16.68 42.81
CA TYR A 262 16.72 -16.65 42.99
C TYR A 262 16.37 -15.40 43.79
N PHE A 263 15.43 -14.60 43.28
CA PHE A 263 14.92 -13.42 43.97
C PHE A 263 13.40 -13.40 43.81
N GLN A 264 12.67 -13.25 44.91
CA GLN A 264 11.23 -12.96 44.83
C GLN A 264 10.98 -11.56 44.24
N ASN A 265 11.91 -10.62 44.45
CA ASN A 265 11.86 -9.27 43.88
C ASN A 265 13.27 -8.79 43.50
N LEU A 266 13.44 -8.21 42.30
CA LEU A 266 14.71 -7.66 41.81
C LEU A 266 14.52 -6.24 41.27
N TYR A 267 15.20 -5.26 41.87
CA TYR A 267 15.25 -3.88 41.39
C TYR A 267 16.69 -3.55 40.97
N ALA A 268 16.92 -3.30 39.68
CA ALA A 268 18.24 -2.94 39.13
C ALA A 268 18.20 -1.54 38.50
N THR A 269 19.04 -0.62 38.97
CA THR A 269 19.02 0.81 38.58
C THR A 269 20.08 1.21 37.57
N ARG A 270 20.98 0.29 37.20
CA ARG A 270 22.03 0.47 36.20
C ARG A 270 21.97 -0.67 35.18
N ASN A 271 23.13 -1.09 34.69
CA ASN A 271 23.21 -2.08 33.62
C ASN A 271 22.99 -3.49 34.16
N VAL A 272 22.11 -4.23 33.51
CA VAL A 272 22.01 -5.69 33.62
C VAL A 272 22.38 -6.26 32.25
N ASN A 273 23.53 -6.92 32.17
CA ASN A 273 23.99 -7.57 30.95
C ASN A 273 23.63 -9.06 31.02
N ILE A 274 22.88 -9.55 30.04
CA ILE A 274 22.45 -10.94 29.97
C ILE A 274 23.08 -11.58 28.75
N ALA A 275 23.92 -12.60 28.96
CA ALA A 275 24.40 -13.48 27.90
C ALA A 275 23.49 -14.71 27.87
N GLY A 276 22.55 -14.76 26.91
CA GLY A 276 21.59 -15.86 26.78
C GLY A 276 20.16 -15.39 26.61
N THR A 277 19.23 -16.02 27.32
CA THR A 277 17.78 -15.78 27.22
C THR A 277 17.27 -14.98 28.42
N LEU A 278 16.47 -13.94 28.16
CA LEU A 278 15.66 -13.27 29.15
C LEU A 278 14.19 -13.64 28.91
N THR A 279 13.54 -14.17 29.93
CA THR A 279 12.14 -14.56 29.90
C THR A 279 11.41 -13.87 31.05
N ALA A 280 10.33 -13.17 30.75
CA ALA A 280 9.47 -12.52 31.74
C ALA A 280 8.02 -13.04 31.63
N GLY A 281 7.56 -13.75 32.65
CA GLY A 281 6.17 -14.19 32.78
C GLY A 281 5.51 -13.57 34.01
N ASP A 282 4.20 -13.75 34.13
CA ASP A 282 3.44 -13.34 35.30
C ASP A 282 3.44 -14.41 36.41
N GLU A 283 2.71 -14.14 37.50
CA GLU A 283 2.57 -15.03 38.66
C GLU A 283 1.97 -16.41 38.34
N ASN A 284 1.31 -16.54 37.19
CA ASN A 284 0.67 -17.79 36.75
C ASN A 284 1.60 -18.61 35.82
N GLY A 285 2.79 -18.09 35.50
CA GLY A 285 3.73 -18.77 34.60
C GLY A 285 3.27 -18.79 33.15
N PHE A 286 2.32 -17.94 32.78
CA PHE A 286 1.82 -17.82 31.42
C PHE A 286 2.73 -16.95 30.55
N ALA A 287 2.88 -17.42 29.30
CA ALA A 287 3.39 -16.76 28.11
C ALA A 287 4.19 -15.49 28.36
N SER A 288 5.49 -15.59 28.07
CA SER A 288 6.42 -14.48 28.06
C SER A 288 5.76 -13.18 27.56
N THR A 289 5.44 -12.26 28.46
CA THR A 289 5.10 -10.87 28.08
C THR A 289 6.26 -10.29 27.27
N PHE A 290 7.45 -10.76 27.58
CA PHE A 290 8.69 -10.50 26.88
C PHE A 290 9.60 -11.73 26.91
N TYR A 291 9.84 -12.34 25.76
CA TYR A 291 10.88 -13.35 25.57
C TYR A 291 11.92 -12.80 24.61
N VAL A 292 13.19 -12.77 25.01
CA VAL A 292 14.29 -12.42 24.10
C VAL A 292 15.39 -13.47 24.23
N GLY A 293 15.73 -14.10 23.11
CA GLY A 293 16.68 -15.20 23.07
C GLY A 293 16.34 -16.19 21.96
N LYS A 294 16.81 -17.44 22.10
CA LYS A 294 16.47 -18.54 21.18
C LYS A 294 14.99 -18.90 21.27
N ILE A 295 14.17 -18.59 20.25
CA ILE A 295 12.71 -18.82 20.25
C ILE A 295 12.41 -20.30 19.89
N HIS A 296 11.23 -20.82 20.26
CA HIS A 296 10.68 -22.14 19.86
C HIS A 296 11.49 -23.36 20.31
N LYS A 297 11.67 -23.49 21.63
CA LYS A 297 12.31 -24.66 22.24
C LYS A 297 11.35 -25.83 22.43
N ASN A 298 10.06 -25.56 22.61
CA ASN A 298 9.05 -26.61 22.74
C ASN A 298 8.87 -27.34 21.41
N VAL A 299 9.22 -28.63 21.39
CA VAL A 299 9.11 -29.46 20.20
C VAL A 299 7.82 -30.27 20.13
N ILE A 300 6.87 -30.09 21.05
CA ILE A 300 5.55 -30.75 20.94
C ILE A 300 4.71 -30.02 19.88
N ALA A 301 4.15 -30.74 18.91
CA ALA A 301 3.46 -30.12 17.77
C ALA A 301 2.21 -29.31 18.17
N ASN A 302 1.34 -29.89 18.99
CA ASN A 302 0.16 -29.21 19.51
C ASN A 302 0.12 -29.39 21.03
N SER A 303 0.69 -28.45 21.76
CA SER A 303 0.68 -28.47 23.23
C SER A 303 -0.56 -27.79 23.83
N ILE A 304 -1.21 -26.90 23.07
CA ILE A 304 -2.46 -26.24 23.50
C ILE A 304 -3.59 -27.28 23.57
N GLY A 305 -3.79 -28.04 22.49
CA GLY A 305 -4.78 -29.12 22.39
C GLY A 305 -4.16 -30.49 22.63
N ALA A 306 -3.29 -30.63 23.65
CA ALA A 306 -2.57 -31.88 23.91
C ALA A 306 -3.53 -33.03 24.24
N GLN A 307 -3.53 -34.07 23.40
CA GLN A 307 -4.42 -35.21 23.56
C GLN A 307 -3.75 -36.35 24.34
N PHE A 308 -4.11 -36.47 25.62
CA PHE A 308 -3.71 -37.59 26.47
C PHE A 308 -4.64 -38.79 26.25
N SER A 309 -4.08 -40.00 26.11
CA SER A 309 -4.87 -41.21 25.89
C SER A 309 -5.86 -41.45 27.02
N GLY A 310 -7.14 -41.65 26.68
CA GLY A 310 -8.21 -41.85 27.68
C GLY A 310 -8.50 -40.62 28.55
N GLY A 311 -7.96 -39.46 28.19
CA GLY A 311 -8.23 -38.18 28.84
C GLY A 311 -9.50 -37.52 28.32
N ILE A 312 -10.16 -36.73 29.17
CA ILE A 312 -11.34 -35.95 28.83
C ILE A 312 -11.01 -34.48 29.09
N VAL A 313 -11.22 -33.61 28.10
CA VAL A 313 -11.09 -32.17 28.30
C VAL A 313 -12.15 -31.69 29.28
N VAL A 314 -11.74 -30.97 30.32
CA VAL A 314 -12.61 -30.44 31.36
C VAL A 314 -12.55 -28.91 31.41
N GLN A 315 -13.63 -28.29 31.89
CA GLN A 315 -13.70 -26.85 32.05
C GLN A 315 -13.05 -26.43 33.38
N GLU A 316 -11.74 -26.22 33.34
CA GLU A 316 -10.91 -25.73 34.45
C GLU A 316 -9.98 -24.66 33.89
N VAL A 317 -9.60 -23.67 34.69
CA VAL A 317 -8.62 -22.65 34.26
C VAL A 317 -7.23 -23.27 34.25
N ALA A 318 -6.59 -23.31 33.07
CA ALA A 318 -5.20 -23.73 32.95
C ALA A 318 -4.30 -22.75 33.73
N PRO A 319 -3.33 -23.24 34.53
CA PRO A 319 -2.43 -22.38 35.29
C PRO A 319 -1.62 -21.49 34.34
N ALA A 320 -1.23 -22.03 33.19
CA ALA A 320 -0.58 -21.25 32.15
C ALA A 320 -1.55 -20.41 31.32
N GLY A 321 -2.80 -20.11 31.73
CA GLY A 321 -3.71 -19.18 31.03
C GLY A 321 -4.19 -19.55 29.61
N ILE A 322 -3.58 -20.54 28.96
CA ILE A 322 -3.90 -21.07 27.63
C ILE A 322 -3.73 -22.60 27.65
N GLY A 323 -4.45 -23.28 26.76
CA GLY A 323 -4.39 -24.73 26.61
C GLY A 323 -5.55 -25.44 27.29
N ASP A 324 -5.89 -26.60 26.75
CA ASP A 324 -6.93 -27.46 27.28
C ASP A 324 -6.46 -28.10 28.59
N VAL A 325 -7.37 -28.20 29.56
CA VAL A 325 -7.15 -28.99 30.77
C VAL A 325 -7.76 -30.36 30.57
N VAL A 326 -6.93 -31.41 30.69
CA VAL A 326 -7.33 -32.79 30.44
C VAL A 326 -7.36 -33.56 31.75
N CYS A 327 -8.51 -34.16 32.07
CA CYS A 327 -8.67 -35.06 33.21
C CYS A 327 -8.39 -36.50 32.80
N THR A 328 -7.56 -37.22 33.55
CA THR A 328 -7.24 -38.64 33.32
C THR A 328 -7.58 -39.51 34.53
N GLY A 329 -8.00 -40.75 34.26
CA GLY A 329 -8.46 -41.71 35.28
C GLY A 329 -7.40 -42.70 35.77
N GLY A 330 -6.14 -42.58 35.35
CA GLY A 330 -5.05 -43.52 35.63
C GLY A 330 -3.91 -43.39 34.62
N ASP A 331 -3.34 -44.52 34.18
CA ASP A 331 -2.30 -44.57 33.16
C ASP A 331 -2.71 -43.82 31.88
N THR A 332 -1.80 -43.00 31.34
CA THR A 332 -2.06 -42.21 30.13
C THR A 332 -0.78 -41.96 29.35
N GLU A 333 -0.89 -41.62 28.06
CA GLU A 333 0.23 -41.29 27.20
C GLU A 333 -0.06 -40.10 26.28
N LEU A 334 0.99 -39.34 25.99
CA LEU A 334 0.98 -38.18 25.10
C LEU A 334 1.95 -38.42 23.96
N CYS A 335 1.47 -38.34 22.71
CA CYS A 335 2.32 -38.29 21.53
C CYS A 335 3.04 -36.94 21.49
N VAL A 336 4.37 -36.95 21.61
CA VAL A 336 5.16 -35.70 21.65
C VAL A 336 5.83 -35.40 20.32
N GLN A 337 6.26 -36.42 19.56
CA GLN A 337 6.99 -36.25 18.30
C GLN A 337 6.90 -37.50 17.40
N SER A 338 7.27 -37.36 16.12
CA SER A 338 7.32 -38.49 15.18
C SER A 338 8.47 -39.46 15.45
N SER A 339 8.37 -40.70 14.95
CA SER A 339 9.47 -41.68 15.03
C SER A 339 10.73 -41.21 14.29
N ALA A 340 10.57 -40.57 13.12
CA ALA A 340 11.70 -39.97 12.39
C ALA A 340 12.42 -38.91 13.22
N TRP A 341 11.67 -38.03 13.90
CA TRP A 341 12.24 -37.01 14.78
C TRP A 341 13.02 -37.63 15.94
N ARG A 342 12.50 -38.70 16.56
CA ARG A 342 13.17 -39.44 17.64
C ARG A 342 14.49 -40.03 17.16
N MET A 343 14.50 -40.70 16.00
CA MET A 343 15.68 -41.37 15.46
C MET A 343 16.86 -40.39 15.23
N GLU A 344 16.58 -39.18 14.75
CA GLU A 344 17.61 -38.14 14.54
C GLU A 344 18.24 -37.64 15.84
N ARG A 345 17.58 -37.87 16.99
CA ARG A 345 17.94 -37.27 18.29
C ARG A 345 18.32 -38.28 19.35
N ILE A 346 18.45 -39.56 18.98
CA ILE A 346 18.97 -40.60 19.89
C ILE A 346 20.31 -40.15 20.50
N GLY A 347 20.45 -40.33 21.82
CA GLY A 347 21.63 -39.91 22.56
C GLY A 347 21.68 -38.41 22.90
N LYS A 348 20.76 -37.60 22.39
CA LYS A 348 20.60 -36.19 22.80
C LYS A 348 19.75 -36.10 24.06
N ARG A 349 20.00 -35.09 24.87
CA ARG A 349 19.29 -34.88 26.14
C ARG A 349 18.13 -33.92 25.98
N TYR A 350 16.99 -34.30 26.56
CA TYR A 350 15.75 -33.53 26.55
C TYR A 350 15.09 -33.50 27.93
N THR A 351 14.29 -32.48 28.16
CA THR A 351 13.48 -32.28 29.36
C THR A 351 12.02 -32.17 28.97
N PHE A 352 11.18 -33.03 29.54
CA PHE A 352 9.73 -32.91 29.47
C PHE A 352 9.21 -32.19 30.71
N SER A 353 8.22 -31.31 30.56
CA SER A 353 7.55 -30.65 31.68
C SER A 353 6.05 -30.56 31.44
N ILE A 354 5.27 -30.55 32.52
CA ILE A 354 3.81 -30.53 32.47
C ILE A 354 3.23 -29.96 33.77
N TRP A 355 2.09 -29.28 33.68
CA TRP A 355 1.32 -28.89 34.86
C TRP A 355 0.39 -30.01 35.28
N VAL A 356 0.40 -30.33 36.58
CA VAL A 356 -0.42 -31.38 37.18
C VAL A 356 -1.17 -30.82 38.39
N LYS A 357 -2.44 -31.18 38.52
CA LYS A 357 -3.27 -30.97 39.71
C LYS A 357 -4.01 -32.26 40.03
N GLY A 358 -3.91 -32.73 41.27
CA GLY A 358 -4.47 -34.02 41.68
C GLY A 358 -4.36 -34.26 43.19
N THR A 359 -4.69 -35.47 43.63
CA THR A 359 -4.43 -35.91 45.01
C THR A 359 -2.95 -36.25 45.20
N GLU A 360 -2.48 -36.22 46.45
CA GLU A 360 -1.11 -36.63 46.78
C GLU A 360 -0.82 -38.07 46.30
N GLY A 361 0.39 -38.30 45.80
CA GLY A 361 0.86 -39.61 45.38
C GLY A 361 1.88 -39.56 44.25
N ARG A 362 2.12 -40.70 43.59
CA ARG A 362 3.26 -40.88 42.68
C ARG A 362 2.86 -41.09 41.22
N ILE A 363 3.60 -40.46 40.32
CA ILE A 363 3.52 -40.64 38.87
C ILE A 363 4.89 -41.09 38.36
N ALA A 364 4.93 -42.23 37.67
CA ALA A 364 6.13 -42.72 36.98
C ALA A 364 6.12 -42.30 35.51
N PHE A 365 7.17 -41.61 35.08
CA PHE A 365 7.35 -41.14 33.70
C PHE A 365 8.17 -42.13 32.87
N TYR A 366 7.77 -42.34 31.62
CA TYR A 366 8.47 -43.17 30.63
C TYR A 366 8.59 -42.44 29.29
N GLN A 367 9.72 -42.63 28.60
CA GLN A 367 9.83 -42.42 27.16
C GLN A 367 9.54 -43.74 26.49
N ASP A 368 8.38 -43.87 25.83
CA ASP A 368 7.95 -45.12 25.22
C ASP A 368 8.00 -46.29 26.26
N GLU A 369 8.86 -47.29 26.08
CA GLU A 369 9.09 -48.39 27.04
C GLU A 369 10.15 -48.10 28.12
N HIS A 370 10.91 -47.02 28.00
CA HIS A 370 12.06 -46.71 28.84
C HIS A 370 11.67 -45.84 30.04
N TYR A 371 11.92 -46.33 31.25
CA TYR A 371 11.68 -45.59 32.49
C TYR A 371 12.56 -44.34 32.56
N ILE A 372 11.95 -43.21 32.94
CA ILE A 372 12.63 -41.94 33.17
C ILE A 372 12.80 -41.70 34.67
N GLN A 373 11.70 -41.39 35.38
CA GLN A 373 11.76 -40.92 36.76
C GLN A 373 10.40 -40.96 37.50
N ASP A 374 10.52 -41.17 38.82
CA ASP A 374 9.63 -40.85 39.95
C ASP A 374 9.26 -39.38 40.18
N VAL A 375 7.99 -38.98 40.05
CA VAL A 375 7.53 -37.66 40.53
C VAL A 375 6.44 -37.82 41.58
N GLU A 376 6.57 -37.08 42.69
CA GLU A 376 5.62 -37.07 43.81
C GLU A 376 4.77 -35.78 43.80
N ILE A 377 3.46 -35.94 43.97
CA ILE A 377 2.51 -34.84 44.15
C ILE A 377 2.43 -34.57 45.65
N ASP A 378 3.11 -33.53 46.12
CA ASP A 378 3.27 -33.25 47.55
C ASP A 378 2.14 -32.40 48.16
N ILE A 379 1.33 -31.76 47.31
CA ILE A 379 0.21 -30.90 47.72
C ILE A 379 -1.03 -31.27 46.92
N ALA A 380 -2.05 -31.75 47.62
CA ALA A 380 -3.33 -32.07 47.01
C ALA A 380 -4.06 -30.81 46.52
N GLY A 381 -4.60 -30.87 45.30
CA GLY A 381 -5.54 -29.88 44.78
C GLY A 381 -4.94 -28.58 44.25
N GLU A 382 -3.61 -28.43 44.24
CA GLU A 382 -2.93 -27.27 43.66
C GLU A 382 -2.28 -27.60 42.33
N TRP A 383 -2.22 -26.61 41.42
CA TRP A 383 -1.46 -26.72 40.19
C TRP A 383 0.02 -26.61 40.49
N ARG A 384 0.81 -27.60 40.07
CA ARG A 384 2.27 -27.55 40.11
C ARG A 384 2.86 -27.99 38.79
N ARG A 385 3.96 -27.35 38.38
CA ARG A 385 4.72 -27.75 37.21
C ARG A 385 5.78 -28.76 37.60
N TYR A 386 5.72 -29.93 36.97
CA TYR A 386 6.68 -31.01 37.13
C TYR A 386 7.52 -31.14 35.87
N LYS A 387 8.77 -31.60 36.03
CA LYS A 387 9.69 -31.83 34.92
C LYS A 387 10.49 -33.12 35.12
N VAL A 388 10.87 -33.76 34.02
CA VAL A 388 11.74 -34.93 33.98
C VAL A 388 12.73 -34.78 32.83
N SER A 389 14.01 -35.10 33.08
CA SER A 389 15.09 -34.97 32.09
C SER A 389 15.66 -36.34 31.73
N PHE A 390 15.78 -36.64 30.44
CA PHE A 390 16.21 -37.95 29.94
C PHE A 390 17.05 -37.83 28.67
N VAL A 391 17.80 -38.89 28.35
CA VAL A 391 18.49 -39.03 27.07
C VAL A 391 17.56 -39.77 26.14
N VAL A 392 17.32 -39.23 24.94
CA VAL A 392 16.42 -39.83 23.95
C VAL A 392 16.95 -41.20 23.56
N GLN A 393 16.11 -42.23 23.73
CA GLN A 393 16.44 -43.62 23.41
C GLN A 393 15.73 -44.09 22.13
N ASP A 394 16.27 -45.14 21.52
CA ASP A 394 15.60 -45.84 20.42
C ASP A 394 14.34 -46.56 20.93
N SER A 395 13.34 -46.75 20.07
CA SER A 395 12.11 -47.48 20.40
C SER A 395 11.42 -47.96 19.12
N ARG A 396 10.67 -49.08 19.23
CA ARG A 396 9.88 -49.66 18.14
C ARG A 396 8.50 -49.02 17.97
N GLN A 397 8.12 -48.05 18.81
CA GLN A 397 6.84 -47.34 18.70
C GLN A 397 6.76 -46.50 17.42
N GLU A 398 5.56 -46.38 16.84
CA GLU A 398 5.33 -45.67 15.56
C GLU A 398 5.57 -44.14 15.67
N ALA A 399 5.46 -43.60 16.89
CA ALA A 399 5.78 -42.23 17.26
C ALA A 399 6.51 -42.23 18.62
N MET A 400 6.95 -41.07 19.08
CA MET A 400 7.55 -40.88 20.40
C MET A 400 6.48 -40.44 21.40
N TYR A 401 6.35 -41.20 22.49
CA TYR A 401 5.37 -40.95 23.55
C TYR A 401 6.04 -40.65 24.89
N ILE A 402 5.42 -39.75 25.65
CA ILE A 402 5.64 -39.64 27.10
C ILE A 402 4.47 -40.31 27.80
N ARG A 403 4.77 -41.34 28.60
CA ARG A 403 3.76 -42.16 29.27
C ARG A 403 3.83 -41.95 30.78
N PHE A 404 2.66 -41.94 31.38
CA PHE A 404 2.40 -41.69 32.78
C PHE A 404 1.82 -42.97 33.36
N LYS A 405 2.50 -43.54 34.35
CA LYS A 405 2.02 -44.73 35.06
C LYS A 405 1.70 -44.38 36.50
N THR A 406 0.44 -44.55 36.91
CA THR A 406 -0.03 -44.10 38.23
C THR A 406 -1.30 -44.81 38.68
N SER A 407 -1.47 -44.96 40.00
CA SER A 407 -2.72 -45.41 40.63
C SER A 407 -3.67 -44.26 40.96
N LEU A 408 -3.26 -43.01 40.70
CA LEU A 408 -4.05 -41.82 40.97
C LEU A 408 -5.21 -41.71 39.98
N THR A 409 -6.33 -41.19 40.46
CA THR A 409 -7.54 -40.95 39.65
C THR A 409 -7.85 -39.46 39.63
N ASN A 410 -8.43 -38.97 38.53
CA ASN A 410 -8.78 -37.56 38.31
C ASN A 410 -7.57 -36.61 38.31
N LEU A 411 -6.49 -37.00 37.63
CA LEU A 411 -5.36 -36.10 37.40
C LEU A 411 -5.73 -35.08 36.33
N LEU A 412 -5.62 -33.80 36.66
CA LEU A 412 -5.74 -32.71 35.70
C LEU A 412 -4.34 -32.39 35.14
N LEU A 413 -4.22 -32.43 33.82
CA LEU A 413 -2.98 -32.28 33.07
C LEU A 413 -3.14 -31.17 32.03
N THR A 414 -2.14 -30.30 31.89
CA THR A 414 -2.15 -29.25 30.86
C THR A 414 -0.75 -28.69 30.58
N ALA A 415 -0.64 -27.90 29.51
CA ALA A 415 0.57 -27.19 29.09
C ALA A 415 1.85 -28.06 29.05
N PRO A 416 1.85 -29.20 28.34
CA PRO A 416 3.03 -30.04 28.20
C PRO A 416 4.09 -29.39 27.29
N GLN A 417 5.36 -29.59 27.62
CA GLN A 417 6.48 -29.05 26.87
C GLN A 417 7.67 -30.00 26.87
N LEU A 418 8.30 -30.18 25.70
CA LEU A 418 9.52 -30.98 25.52
C LEU A 418 10.62 -30.09 24.91
N GLU A 419 11.79 -30.02 25.53
CA GLU A 419 12.88 -29.12 25.12
C GLU A 419 14.24 -29.79 25.22
N SER A 420 15.21 -29.37 24.41
CA SER A 420 16.58 -29.89 24.52
C SER A 420 17.28 -29.34 25.78
N GLY A 421 17.99 -30.22 26.50
CA GLY A 421 18.77 -29.85 27.68
C GLY A 421 18.32 -30.58 28.96
N ASN A 422 18.59 -29.95 30.11
CA ASN A 422 18.25 -30.44 31.46
C ASN A 422 17.15 -29.61 32.14
N ASN A 423 16.77 -28.48 31.57
CA ASN A 423 15.91 -27.50 32.21
C ASN A 423 14.73 -27.16 31.30
N ALA A 424 13.55 -27.07 31.90
CA ALA A 424 12.37 -26.54 31.25
C ALA A 424 12.40 -25.00 31.30
N SER A 425 12.15 -24.35 30.17
CA SER A 425 11.87 -22.92 30.12
C SER A 425 10.41 -22.63 30.48
N GLN A 426 9.97 -21.36 30.51
CA GLN A 426 8.55 -21.05 30.63
C GLN A 426 7.75 -21.73 29.51
N TYR A 427 6.47 -21.99 29.76
CA TYR A 427 5.63 -22.67 28.79
C TYR A 427 5.51 -21.86 27.49
N GLN A 428 5.83 -22.50 26.36
CA GLN A 428 5.79 -21.99 25.01
C GLN A 428 4.69 -22.76 24.27
N PRO A 429 3.47 -22.21 24.16
CA PRO A 429 2.37 -22.90 23.51
C PRO A 429 2.65 -23.10 22.01
N THR A 430 2.14 -24.21 21.47
CA THR A 430 2.32 -24.64 20.07
C THR A 430 1.01 -25.14 19.51
N ASP A 431 0.76 -24.87 18.23
CA ASP A 431 -0.53 -25.01 17.53
C ASP A 431 -0.40 -25.74 16.17
N GLU A 432 -0.07 -27.04 16.20
CA GLU A 432 0.10 -27.94 15.03
C GLU A 432 1.22 -27.55 14.05
N HIS A 433 1.60 -26.28 13.96
CA HIS A 433 2.63 -25.76 13.09
C HIS A 433 3.92 -25.49 13.87
N LEU A 434 4.93 -26.36 13.68
CA LEU A 434 6.25 -26.18 14.26
C LEU A 434 7.23 -25.61 13.23
N SER A 435 7.61 -24.35 13.39
CA SER A 435 8.77 -23.76 12.72
C SER A 435 9.98 -23.83 13.66
N TYR A 436 10.65 -24.99 13.72
CA TYR A 436 11.82 -25.17 14.59
C TYR A 436 12.97 -24.26 14.14
N VAL A 437 13.34 -23.30 15.00
CA VAL A 437 14.41 -22.34 14.77
C VAL A 437 15.21 -22.22 16.06
N GLU A 438 16.55 -22.16 15.97
CA GLU A 438 17.42 -21.89 17.12
C GLU A 438 17.99 -20.46 17.13
N ASP A 439 17.48 -19.59 16.26
CA ASP A 439 17.92 -18.21 16.14
C ASP A 439 17.39 -17.33 17.27
N TYR A 440 18.12 -16.24 17.49
CA TYR A 440 17.73 -15.22 18.44
C TYR A 440 16.61 -14.35 17.88
N GLY A 441 15.57 -14.14 18.67
CA GLY A 441 14.52 -13.18 18.36
C GLY A 441 13.85 -12.64 19.62
N ALA A 442 12.77 -11.88 19.40
CA ALA A 442 11.91 -11.37 20.46
C ALA A 442 10.46 -11.81 20.23
N TRP A 443 9.81 -12.33 21.26
CA TRP A 443 8.39 -12.66 21.26
C TRP A 443 7.66 -11.82 22.30
N PHE A 444 6.51 -11.28 21.91
CA PHE A 444 5.68 -10.43 22.74
C PHE A 444 4.22 -10.89 22.61
N ASN A 445 3.59 -11.24 23.73
CA ASN A 445 2.20 -11.70 23.73
C ASN A 445 1.19 -10.54 23.77
N LYS A 446 1.47 -9.49 24.56
CA LYS A 446 0.62 -8.30 24.73
C LYS A 446 1.49 -7.08 25.10
N GLY A 447 0.95 -5.89 24.91
CA GLY A 447 1.54 -4.64 25.41
C GLY A 447 1.83 -3.66 24.29
N GLY A 448 2.94 -2.94 24.38
CA GLY A 448 3.32 -2.05 23.28
C GLY A 448 4.76 -1.58 23.31
N ILE A 449 5.20 -1.12 22.15
CA ILE A 449 6.59 -0.76 21.87
C ILE A 449 6.66 0.75 21.63
N GLY A 450 7.52 1.43 22.40
CA GLY A 450 7.72 2.88 22.34
C GLY A 450 6.53 3.71 22.83
N GLY A 451 6.71 5.02 23.00
CA GLY A 451 5.66 5.91 23.52
C GLY A 451 5.45 5.81 25.04
N THR A 452 4.21 6.01 25.49
CA THR A 452 3.85 5.91 26.91
C THR A 452 3.14 4.58 27.18
N ILE A 453 3.16 4.08 28.41
CA ILE A 453 2.51 2.80 28.75
C ILE A 453 1.01 2.76 28.41
N GLN A 454 0.32 3.89 28.53
CA GLN A 454 -1.10 4.02 28.18
C GLN A 454 -1.32 4.27 26.67
N ASN A 455 -0.30 4.76 25.97
CA ASN A 455 -0.38 5.08 24.55
C ASN A 455 0.92 4.66 23.85
N PRO A 456 1.10 3.35 23.61
CA PRO A 456 2.27 2.85 22.92
C PRO A 456 2.30 3.30 21.46
N LEU A 457 3.48 3.44 20.87
CA LEU A 457 3.59 3.73 19.44
C LEU A 457 3.06 2.54 18.62
N LEU A 458 3.47 1.32 18.98
CA LEU A 458 2.95 0.06 18.48
C LEU A 458 2.22 -0.68 19.60
N ARG A 459 0.98 -1.08 19.39
CA ARG A 459 0.16 -1.86 20.32
C ARG A 459 0.03 -3.28 19.82
N LEU A 460 0.32 -4.23 20.70
CA LEU A 460 0.10 -5.66 20.53
C LEU A 460 -1.16 -6.00 21.31
N ASN A 461 -2.27 -6.11 20.59
CA ASN A 461 -3.60 -6.22 21.16
C ASN A 461 -3.88 -7.64 21.66
N GLU A 462 -4.85 -7.76 22.55
CA GLU A 462 -5.25 -9.05 23.13
C GLU A 462 -5.83 -10.04 22.11
N ASP A 463 -6.39 -9.54 21.01
CA ASP A 463 -6.87 -10.33 19.89
C ASP A 463 -5.75 -10.79 18.93
N GLY A 464 -4.48 -10.48 19.23
CA GLY A 464 -3.33 -10.79 18.39
C GLY A 464 -3.07 -9.77 17.26
N SER A 465 -3.90 -8.74 17.12
CA SER A 465 -3.67 -7.69 16.12
C SER A 465 -2.56 -6.73 16.53
N ILE A 466 -1.88 -6.16 15.53
CA ILE A 466 -0.85 -5.14 15.72
C ILE A 466 -1.38 -3.80 15.21
N SER A 467 -1.36 -2.76 16.05
CA SER A 467 -1.91 -1.45 15.67
C SER A 467 -1.04 -0.27 16.09
N SER A 468 -1.12 0.86 15.39
CA SER A 468 -0.50 2.10 15.87
C SER A 468 -1.23 2.69 17.07
N ARG A 469 -0.54 3.60 17.78
CA ARG A 469 -1.08 4.41 18.88
C ARG A 469 -2.50 4.95 18.64
N ASN A 470 -2.72 5.55 17.48
CA ASN A 470 -3.98 6.22 17.12
C ASN A 470 -4.88 5.35 16.23
N GLY A 471 -4.52 4.08 16.01
CA GLY A 471 -5.25 3.20 15.11
C GLY A 471 -5.18 3.65 13.65
N SER A 472 -4.18 4.44 13.25
CA SER A 472 -3.92 4.77 11.85
C SER A 472 -3.49 3.56 11.03
N PHE A 473 -2.98 2.50 11.65
CA PHE A 473 -2.82 1.21 10.99
C PHE A 473 -3.16 0.07 11.92
N ILE A 474 -3.65 -1.03 11.34
CA ILE A 474 -3.95 -2.30 12.00
C ILE A 474 -3.58 -3.45 11.07
N ILE A 475 -2.91 -4.46 11.59
CA ILE A 475 -2.76 -5.80 10.98
C ILE A 475 -3.49 -6.79 11.88
N LYS A 476 -4.45 -7.52 11.32
CA LYS A 476 -5.24 -8.52 12.04
C LYS A 476 -4.61 -9.91 11.90
N PRO A 477 -4.93 -10.85 12.82
CA PRO A 477 -4.42 -12.22 12.76
C PRO A 477 -4.80 -12.98 11.50
N ASP A 478 -5.96 -12.66 10.90
CA ASP A 478 -6.44 -13.26 9.65
C ASP A 478 -5.69 -12.77 8.40
N GLY A 479 -4.68 -11.92 8.58
CA GLY A 479 -3.88 -11.35 7.50
C GLY A 479 -4.49 -10.10 6.87
N THR A 480 -5.69 -9.66 7.26
CA THR A 480 -6.34 -8.43 6.76
C THR A 480 -5.90 -7.20 7.56
N GLY A 481 -6.18 -5.99 7.06
CA GLY A 481 -5.79 -4.78 7.78
C GLY A 481 -5.98 -3.48 7.02
N TYR A 482 -5.42 -2.41 7.58
CA TYR A 482 -5.41 -1.10 6.94
C TYR A 482 -4.25 -0.19 7.38
N PHE A 483 -3.96 0.82 6.57
CA PHE A 483 -3.11 1.98 6.85
C PHE A 483 -3.87 3.29 6.68
N ALA A 484 -3.27 4.38 7.18
CA ALA A 484 -3.79 5.75 7.12
C ALA A 484 -5.27 5.90 7.55
N GLY A 485 -5.71 5.15 8.55
CA GLY A 485 -7.08 5.22 9.08
C GLY A 485 -8.14 4.57 8.18
N GLY A 486 -7.75 3.64 7.30
CA GLY A 486 -8.66 2.93 6.40
C GLY A 486 -8.58 3.39 4.94
N LYS A 487 -7.82 4.46 4.68
CA LYS A 487 -7.57 4.99 3.33
C LYS A 487 -6.83 4.03 2.42
N PHE A 488 -6.04 3.14 3.00
CA PHE A 488 -5.52 1.96 2.35
C PHE A 488 -5.98 0.78 3.19
N LYS A 489 -6.86 -0.07 2.68
CA LYS A 489 -7.31 -1.27 3.39
C LYS A 489 -7.30 -2.48 2.47
N TRP A 490 -7.05 -3.64 3.04
CA TRP A 490 -7.00 -4.89 2.28
C TRP A 490 -7.79 -5.99 2.99
N THR A 491 -8.38 -6.85 2.17
CA THR A 491 -8.98 -8.12 2.57
C THR A 491 -8.08 -9.26 2.10
N LEU A 492 -8.55 -10.51 2.19
CA LEU A 492 -7.82 -11.65 1.62
C LEU A 492 -7.79 -11.58 0.08
N ASP A 493 -8.78 -10.93 -0.54
CA ASP A 493 -8.99 -10.97 -1.98
C ASP A 493 -8.75 -9.62 -2.67
N ASP A 494 -8.92 -8.50 -1.96
CA ASP A 494 -8.99 -7.16 -2.55
C ASP A 494 -8.18 -6.10 -1.78
N ILE A 495 -7.83 -5.01 -2.48
CA ILE A 495 -7.25 -3.79 -1.92
C ILE A 495 -8.17 -2.60 -2.26
N GLU A 496 -8.56 -1.82 -1.26
CA GLU A 496 -9.36 -0.60 -1.42
C GLU A 496 -8.54 0.63 -1.02
N LEU A 497 -8.57 1.65 -1.89
CA LEU A 497 -7.90 2.94 -1.72
C LEU A 497 -8.94 4.07 -1.69
N THR A 498 -8.96 4.88 -0.63
CA THR A 498 -9.92 5.98 -0.44
C THR A 498 -9.20 7.25 0.04
N ASP A 499 -9.52 8.42 -0.53
CA ASP A 499 -8.94 9.72 -0.14
C ASP A 499 -7.40 9.75 -0.10
N ILE A 500 -6.75 9.08 -1.05
CA ILE A 500 -5.30 9.07 -1.22
C ILE A 500 -4.85 10.08 -2.29
N THR A 501 -3.69 10.71 -2.06
CA THR A 501 -3.03 11.55 -3.06
C THR A 501 -1.79 10.81 -3.57
N ILE A 502 -1.82 10.41 -4.83
CA ILE A 502 -0.66 9.83 -5.51
C ILE A 502 0.14 10.99 -6.13
N ARG A 503 1.42 11.13 -5.75
CA ARG A 503 2.29 12.16 -6.32
C ARG A 503 2.82 11.70 -7.68
N TRP A 504 2.54 12.49 -8.70
CA TRP A 504 2.91 12.18 -10.09
C TRP A 504 4.39 11.84 -10.29
N GLY A 505 5.30 12.50 -9.57
CA GLY A 505 6.75 12.27 -9.68
C GLY A 505 7.23 10.88 -9.27
N GLU A 506 6.50 10.22 -8.37
CA GLU A 506 6.88 8.92 -7.78
C GLU A 506 6.31 7.71 -8.55
N LEU A 507 5.46 7.96 -9.55
CA LEU A 507 5.00 6.92 -10.47
C LEU A 507 6.12 6.56 -11.45
N ASP A 508 6.29 5.28 -11.78
CA ASP A 508 7.18 4.88 -12.86
C ASP A 508 6.62 5.30 -14.24
N ASP A 509 7.46 5.23 -15.26
CA ASP A 509 7.09 5.69 -16.61
C ASP A 509 5.94 4.86 -17.19
N GLU A 510 5.81 3.58 -16.82
CA GLU A 510 4.73 2.70 -17.28
C GLU A 510 3.38 3.08 -16.65
N ALA A 511 3.34 3.35 -15.34
CA ALA A 511 2.15 3.80 -14.63
C ALA A 511 1.72 5.22 -15.06
N LYS A 512 2.69 6.11 -15.30
CA LYS A 512 2.43 7.43 -15.89
C LYS A 512 1.83 7.29 -17.27
N ASP A 513 2.39 6.44 -18.13
CA ASP A 513 1.87 6.19 -19.48
C ASP A 513 0.47 5.59 -19.43
N GLN A 514 0.19 4.66 -18.52
CA GLN A 514 -1.15 4.08 -18.37
C GLN A 514 -2.19 5.11 -17.90
N ILE A 515 -1.86 5.97 -16.94
CA ILE A 515 -2.78 7.02 -16.48
C ILE A 515 -2.95 8.13 -17.54
N LEU A 516 -1.88 8.54 -18.21
CA LEU A 516 -1.94 9.49 -19.33
C LEU A 516 -2.67 8.91 -20.54
N SER A 517 -2.63 7.59 -20.75
CA SER A 517 -3.34 6.93 -21.84
C SER A 517 -4.87 7.07 -21.72
N GLN A 518 -5.39 7.22 -20.49
CA GLN A 518 -6.81 7.49 -20.23
C GLN A 518 -7.21 8.95 -20.50
N ALA A 519 -6.24 9.87 -20.53
CA ALA A 519 -6.44 11.30 -20.76
C ALA A 519 -5.96 11.77 -22.14
N LYS A 520 -5.73 10.85 -23.10
CA LYS A 520 -5.41 11.25 -24.47
C LYS A 520 -6.58 12.04 -25.05
N PRO A 521 -6.41 13.31 -25.48
CA PRO A 521 -7.44 14.01 -26.23
C PRO A 521 -7.75 13.17 -27.47
N SER A 522 -8.97 12.65 -27.52
CA SER A 522 -9.43 11.86 -28.65
C SER A 522 -9.39 12.77 -29.88
N ASN A 523 -8.50 12.47 -30.83
CA ASN A 523 -8.50 13.17 -32.11
C ASN A 523 -9.74 12.71 -32.89
N ILE A 524 -10.83 13.47 -32.73
CA ILE A 524 -12.13 13.23 -33.35
C ILE A 524 -12.14 13.92 -34.70
N ARG A 525 -12.38 13.14 -35.76
CA ARG A 525 -12.40 13.61 -37.15
C ARG A 525 -13.74 13.25 -37.78
N ALA A 526 -14.51 14.26 -38.16
CA ALA A 526 -15.78 14.12 -38.86
C ALA A 526 -15.71 14.74 -40.25
N PHE A 527 -16.30 14.09 -41.25
CA PHE A 527 -16.29 14.55 -42.64
C PHE A 527 -17.63 14.33 -43.32
N VAL A 528 -17.86 15.03 -44.43
CA VAL A 528 -18.97 14.81 -45.35
C VAL A 528 -18.43 14.62 -46.76
N SER A 529 -18.77 13.51 -47.42
CA SER A 529 -18.46 13.29 -48.84
C SER A 529 -19.68 13.51 -49.74
N SER A 530 -19.43 13.80 -51.01
CA SER A 530 -20.45 14.01 -52.05
C SER A 530 -20.24 13.03 -53.21
N ASN A 531 -21.34 12.49 -53.75
CA ASN A 531 -21.31 11.67 -54.97
C ASN A 531 -21.22 12.49 -56.28
N LEU A 532 -21.42 13.81 -56.20
CA LEU A 532 -21.41 14.74 -57.34
C LEU A 532 -20.41 15.89 -57.10
N SER A 533 -20.05 16.61 -58.16
CA SER A 533 -19.15 17.75 -58.07
C SER A 533 -19.66 18.81 -57.08
N THR A 534 -18.73 19.40 -56.31
CA THR A 534 -19.01 20.55 -55.45
C THR A 534 -19.24 21.83 -56.23
N THR A 535 -19.00 21.84 -57.54
CA THR A 535 -19.33 22.96 -58.42
C THR A 535 -20.54 22.61 -59.28
N GLN A 536 -21.55 23.49 -59.27
CA GLN A 536 -22.71 23.41 -60.14
C GLN A 536 -22.64 24.49 -61.22
N ILE A 537 -22.64 24.08 -62.49
CA ILE A 537 -22.65 24.97 -63.64
C ILE A 537 -24.08 25.38 -63.94
N TYR A 538 -24.32 26.68 -64.06
CA TYR A 538 -25.54 27.25 -64.60
C TYR A 538 -25.27 27.82 -65.99
N ASP A 539 -25.91 27.23 -67.01
CA ASP A 539 -25.87 27.72 -68.38
C ASP A 539 -26.95 28.81 -68.56
N LYS A 540 -26.52 30.03 -68.90
CA LYS A 540 -27.44 31.17 -69.07
C LYS A 540 -28.32 31.05 -70.32
N GLU A 541 -27.87 30.34 -71.36
CA GLU A 541 -28.58 30.22 -72.64
C GLU A 541 -29.68 29.16 -72.55
N THR A 542 -29.35 28.00 -71.98
CA THR A 542 -30.27 26.86 -71.86
C THR A 542 -31.06 26.84 -70.55
N ARG A 543 -30.68 27.67 -69.57
CA ARG A 543 -31.27 27.77 -68.21
C ARG A 543 -31.23 26.45 -67.43
N THR A 544 -30.25 25.61 -67.72
CA THR A 544 -30.07 24.30 -67.07
C THR A 544 -28.94 24.32 -66.05
N TRP A 545 -29.07 23.47 -65.03
CA TRP A 545 -28.06 23.23 -63.99
C TRP A 545 -27.33 21.92 -64.25
N MET A 546 -26.02 21.87 -64.01
CA MET A 546 -25.22 20.64 -64.09
C MET A 546 -24.19 20.53 -62.95
N PRO A 547 -24.08 19.39 -62.25
CA PRO A 547 -25.02 18.27 -62.31
C PRO A 547 -26.40 18.72 -61.81
N ASN A 548 -27.48 18.26 -62.45
CA ASN A 548 -28.84 18.62 -62.06
C ASN A 548 -29.28 17.71 -60.90
N TRP A 549 -29.33 18.24 -59.68
CA TRP A 549 -29.68 17.46 -58.48
C TRP A 549 -31.14 16.97 -58.48
N ALA A 550 -32.00 17.55 -59.30
CA ALA A 550 -33.37 17.08 -59.47
C ALA A 550 -33.50 15.85 -60.38
N HIS A 551 -32.48 15.57 -61.20
CA HIS A 551 -32.44 14.40 -62.07
C HIS A 551 -31.49 13.32 -61.52
N THR A 552 -30.30 13.73 -61.11
CA THR A 552 -29.31 12.89 -60.44
C THR A 552 -29.16 13.40 -59.02
N ASN A 553 -29.79 12.70 -58.07
CA ASN A 553 -29.83 13.15 -56.68
C ASN A 553 -28.43 13.35 -56.11
N LEU A 554 -28.24 14.46 -55.40
CA LEU A 554 -27.04 14.70 -54.61
C LEU A 554 -27.16 13.90 -53.30
N ILE A 555 -26.16 13.11 -52.98
CA ILE A 555 -26.07 12.29 -51.77
C ILE A 555 -24.85 12.75 -50.98
N LEU A 556 -25.09 13.21 -49.76
CA LEU A 556 -24.06 13.60 -48.81
C LEU A 556 -23.94 12.52 -47.72
N THR A 557 -22.73 12.00 -47.54
CA THR A 557 -22.46 10.88 -46.62
C THR A 557 -21.56 11.37 -45.48
N PRO A 558 -22.01 11.37 -44.21
CA PRO A 558 -21.15 11.68 -43.09
C PRO A 558 -20.28 10.48 -42.70
N SER A 559 -19.11 10.74 -42.14
CA SER A 559 -18.20 9.73 -41.57
C SER A 559 -17.52 10.26 -40.32
N LEU A 560 -17.21 9.36 -39.38
CA LEU A 560 -16.61 9.67 -38.08
C LEU A 560 -15.47 8.71 -37.76
N PHE A 561 -14.29 9.26 -37.44
CA PHE A 561 -13.11 8.51 -37.05
C PHE A 561 -12.53 9.08 -35.77
N ILE A 562 -12.23 8.23 -34.79
CA ILE A 562 -11.71 8.63 -33.48
C ILE A 562 -10.52 7.74 -33.15
N SER A 563 -9.34 8.35 -33.00
CA SER A 563 -8.06 7.61 -32.94
C SER A 563 -7.97 6.53 -31.84
N ASN A 564 -8.73 6.67 -30.75
CA ASN A 564 -8.72 5.71 -29.64
C ASN A 564 -9.63 4.49 -29.89
N TYR A 565 -10.44 4.49 -30.95
CA TYR A 565 -11.40 3.43 -31.26
C TYR A 565 -11.07 2.69 -32.57
N GLY A 566 -9.80 2.79 -33.01
CA GLY A 566 -9.30 2.18 -34.23
C GLY A 566 -9.68 2.95 -35.50
N ASP A 567 -9.55 2.26 -36.64
CA ASP A 567 -9.65 2.87 -37.98
C ASP A 567 -11.04 2.71 -38.64
N SER A 568 -12.04 2.21 -37.91
CA SER A 568 -13.40 2.01 -38.44
C SER A 568 -14.21 3.31 -38.51
N ASP A 569 -15.10 3.41 -39.50
CA ASP A 569 -16.09 4.51 -39.56
C ASP A 569 -17.18 4.30 -38.49
N LEU A 570 -17.12 5.11 -37.44
CA LEU A 570 -17.97 5.00 -36.24
C LEU A 570 -19.31 5.71 -36.40
N ILE A 571 -19.60 6.30 -37.56
CA ILE A 571 -20.80 7.13 -37.77
C ILE A 571 -22.11 6.36 -37.52
N GLY A 572 -22.13 5.04 -37.74
CA GLY A 572 -23.28 4.17 -37.49
C GLY A 572 -23.34 3.55 -36.09
N GLN A 573 -22.33 3.77 -35.24
CA GLN A 573 -22.25 3.16 -33.91
C GLN A 573 -23.09 3.96 -32.91
N LEU A 574 -24.04 3.31 -32.24
CA LEU A 574 -24.85 3.93 -31.19
C LEU A 574 -24.24 3.71 -29.80
N ALA A 575 -24.24 4.77 -28.99
CA ALA A 575 -23.88 4.69 -27.59
C ALA A 575 -24.87 3.78 -26.83
N ASP A 576 -24.36 2.95 -25.94
CA ASP A 576 -25.17 2.14 -25.02
C ASP A 576 -24.73 2.40 -23.57
N PRO A 577 -25.47 3.22 -22.83
CA PRO A 577 -25.17 3.53 -21.43
C PRO A 577 -25.18 2.31 -20.51
N ALA A 578 -25.94 1.26 -20.83
CA ALA A 578 -26.03 0.07 -19.98
C ALA A 578 -24.78 -0.81 -20.06
N THR A 579 -24.09 -0.78 -21.20
CA THR A 579 -22.86 -1.56 -21.45
C THR A 579 -21.61 -0.68 -21.53
N GLN A 580 -21.74 0.62 -21.27
CA GLN A 580 -20.69 1.63 -21.46
C GLN A 580 -20.07 1.61 -22.87
N ARG A 581 -20.86 1.18 -23.87
CA ARG A 581 -20.38 1.14 -25.24
C ARG A 581 -20.38 2.58 -25.79
N PRO A 582 -19.22 3.09 -26.25
CA PRO A 582 -19.14 4.42 -26.83
C PRO A 582 -19.89 4.49 -28.17
N GLY A 583 -20.35 5.66 -28.58
CA GLY A 583 -21.09 5.82 -29.83
C GLY A 583 -21.79 7.17 -30.00
N ILE A 584 -22.50 7.34 -31.11
CA ILE A 584 -23.43 8.44 -31.34
C ILE A 584 -24.59 8.33 -30.34
N LYS A 585 -24.87 9.42 -29.62
CA LYS A 585 -26.04 9.57 -28.77
C LYS A 585 -27.30 9.48 -29.65
N LEU A 586 -28.18 8.54 -29.32
CA LEU A 586 -29.41 8.33 -30.08
C LEU A 586 -30.21 9.65 -30.19
N GLY A 587 -30.59 10.02 -31.41
CA GLY A 587 -31.36 11.24 -31.69
C GLY A 587 -30.54 12.54 -31.77
N SER A 588 -29.22 12.50 -31.55
CA SER A 588 -28.36 13.70 -31.65
C SER A 588 -27.97 14.10 -33.08
N ALA A 589 -28.04 13.16 -34.03
CA ALA A 589 -27.61 13.38 -35.42
C ALA A 589 -28.58 14.30 -36.17
N SER A 590 -28.05 15.35 -36.81
CA SER A 590 -28.81 16.34 -37.55
C SER A 590 -28.04 16.92 -38.73
N TRP A 591 -28.78 17.45 -39.71
CA TRP A 591 -28.22 18.17 -40.85
C TRP A 591 -28.73 19.60 -40.90
N ASN A 592 -27.88 20.53 -41.33
CA ASN A 592 -28.18 21.95 -41.49
C ASN A 592 -27.93 22.38 -42.94
N LYS A 593 -28.79 23.22 -43.51
CA LYS A 593 -28.61 23.93 -44.79
C LYS A 593 -28.41 25.42 -44.49
N ASN A 594 -27.24 25.96 -44.80
CA ASN A 594 -26.83 27.34 -44.46
C ASN A 594 -27.11 27.72 -42.99
N GLY A 595 -26.77 26.82 -42.05
CA GLY A 595 -27.00 27.03 -40.61
C GLY A 595 -28.42 26.74 -40.12
N LYS A 596 -29.39 26.50 -41.00
CA LYS A 596 -30.76 26.13 -40.62
C LYS A 596 -30.95 24.62 -40.65
N GLN A 597 -31.48 24.03 -39.58
CA GLN A 597 -31.72 22.59 -39.50
C GLN A 597 -32.70 22.09 -40.57
N ILE A 598 -32.34 20.97 -41.19
CA ILE A 598 -33.11 20.24 -42.17
C ILE A 598 -34.03 19.25 -41.46
N ILE A 599 -35.32 19.29 -41.79
CA ILE A 599 -36.29 18.29 -41.36
C ILE A 599 -36.42 17.28 -42.49
N SER A 600 -36.20 15.99 -42.20
CA SER A 600 -36.28 14.92 -43.22
C SER A 600 -37.65 14.92 -43.91
N GLY A 601 -37.65 14.86 -45.24
CA GLY A 601 -38.85 14.93 -46.09
C GLY A 601 -39.28 16.35 -46.49
N THR A 602 -38.60 17.39 -46.02
CA THR A 602 -38.87 18.80 -46.40
C THR A 602 -37.80 19.33 -47.34
N ASP A 603 -38.12 20.38 -48.12
CA ASP A 603 -37.16 21.06 -49.01
C ASP A 603 -36.38 20.11 -49.96
N SER A 604 -37.05 19.03 -50.42
CA SER A 604 -36.43 17.97 -51.24
C SER A 604 -35.20 17.29 -50.59
N CYS A 605 -35.11 17.31 -49.27
CA CYS A 605 -34.05 16.68 -48.46
C CYS A 605 -34.60 15.49 -47.67
N TRP A 606 -33.89 14.36 -47.69
CA TRP A 606 -34.19 13.17 -46.88
C TRP A 606 -32.95 12.73 -46.10
N ILE A 607 -33.08 12.60 -44.79
CA ILE A 607 -32.03 12.11 -43.88
C ILE A 607 -32.28 10.63 -43.61
N GLY A 608 -31.29 9.78 -43.88
CA GLY A 608 -31.31 8.36 -43.57
C GLY A 608 -31.23 8.07 -42.07
N ASP A 609 -31.61 6.86 -41.67
CA ASP A 609 -31.42 6.38 -40.30
C ASP A 609 -29.97 5.91 -40.05
N THR A 610 -29.73 5.32 -38.88
CA THR A 610 -28.42 4.78 -38.51
C THR A 610 -27.92 3.69 -39.45
N THR A 611 -28.80 2.87 -40.04
CA THR A 611 -28.42 1.82 -41.02
C THR A 611 -28.01 2.43 -42.36
N ALA A 612 -28.62 3.56 -42.72
CA ALA A 612 -28.24 4.39 -43.85
C ALA A 612 -27.12 5.40 -43.52
N LYS A 613 -26.44 5.24 -42.36
CA LYS A 613 -25.35 6.10 -41.89
C LYS A 613 -25.69 7.61 -41.92
N TYR A 614 -26.95 7.96 -41.67
CA TYR A 614 -27.42 9.35 -41.69
C TYR A 614 -27.21 10.11 -43.02
N ASN A 615 -27.15 9.41 -44.15
CA ASN A 615 -26.99 10.02 -45.48
C ASN A 615 -28.08 11.07 -45.76
N LEU A 616 -27.67 12.24 -46.26
CA LEU A 616 -28.58 13.29 -46.72
C LEU A 616 -28.75 13.20 -48.25
N THR A 617 -29.95 12.87 -48.70
CA THR A 617 -30.33 12.85 -50.13
C THR A 617 -31.07 14.13 -50.49
N ILE A 618 -30.58 14.85 -51.50
CA ILE A 618 -31.12 16.11 -52.00
C ILE A 618 -31.59 15.91 -53.45
N LYS A 619 -32.87 16.22 -53.72
CA LYS A 619 -33.52 16.02 -55.03
C LYS A 619 -33.94 17.32 -55.72
N ALA A 620 -33.32 18.44 -55.36
CA ALA A 620 -33.57 19.74 -55.98
C ALA A 620 -32.30 20.57 -56.01
N ASN A 621 -32.18 21.45 -57.02
CA ASN A 621 -31.06 22.41 -57.07
C ASN A 621 -31.31 23.51 -56.05
N HIS A 622 -30.45 23.59 -55.04
CA HIS A 622 -30.56 24.59 -53.97
C HIS A 622 -29.70 25.83 -54.21
N ILE A 623 -28.82 25.79 -55.21
CA ILE A 623 -28.01 26.92 -55.65
C ILE A 623 -28.84 27.74 -56.65
N GLY A 624 -28.72 29.06 -56.61
CA GLY A 624 -29.50 29.96 -57.46
C GLY A 624 -28.80 31.28 -57.74
N GLN A 625 -29.34 32.06 -58.68
CA GLN A 625 -28.77 33.34 -59.12
C GLN A 625 -28.51 34.36 -57.99
N HIS A 626 -29.21 34.24 -56.87
CA HIS A 626 -29.07 35.10 -55.68
C HIS A 626 -28.35 34.43 -54.50
N ALA A 627 -27.96 33.16 -54.63
CA ALA A 627 -27.20 32.39 -53.64
C ALA A 627 -26.23 31.46 -54.41
N PRO A 628 -25.08 31.99 -54.88
CA PRO A 628 -24.14 31.26 -55.73
C PRO A 628 -23.29 30.24 -54.96
N TYR A 629 -23.67 29.90 -53.73
CA TYR A 629 -23.08 28.85 -52.93
C TYR A 629 -24.13 28.25 -52.00
N MET A 630 -23.92 27.01 -51.59
CA MET A 630 -24.79 26.29 -50.65
C MET A 630 -23.94 25.48 -49.68
N ARG A 631 -24.18 25.61 -48.38
CA ARG A 631 -23.47 24.85 -47.35
C ARG A 631 -24.41 23.85 -46.68
N TYR A 632 -23.94 22.62 -46.54
CA TYR A 632 -24.59 21.58 -45.74
C TYR A 632 -23.68 21.17 -44.60
N GLY A 633 -24.21 21.12 -43.39
CA GLY A 633 -23.46 20.72 -42.19
C GLY A 633 -24.12 19.54 -41.50
N PHE A 634 -23.34 18.53 -41.12
CA PHE A 634 -23.74 17.43 -40.26
C PHE A 634 -23.28 17.70 -38.82
N GLN A 635 -24.12 17.39 -37.83
CA GLN A 635 -23.79 17.48 -36.41
C GLN A 635 -24.34 16.28 -35.64
N ALA A 636 -23.62 15.80 -34.64
CA ALA A 636 -24.09 14.79 -33.68
C ALA A 636 -23.34 14.88 -32.35
N ILE A 637 -23.77 14.12 -31.34
CA ILE A 637 -23.07 14.00 -30.04
C ILE A 637 -22.46 12.61 -29.95
N TRP A 638 -21.15 12.55 -29.73
CA TRP A 638 -20.41 11.34 -29.37
C TRP A 638 -20.36 11.17 -27.86
N ILE A 639 -20.60 9.95 -27.37
CA ILE A 639 -20.42 9.57 -25.96
C ILE A 639 -19.24 8.61 -25.89
N ASP A 640 -18.22 8.94 -25.11
CA ASP A 640 -17.08 8.04 -24.86
C ASP A 640 -17.41 6.94 -23.84
N SER A 641 -16.47 6.03 -23.60
CA SER A 641 -16.64 4.93 -22.62
C SER A 641 -16.77 5.41 -21.17
N SER A 642 -16.36 6.65 -20.89
CA SER A 642 -16.45 7.30 -19.58
C SER A 642 -17.77 8.07 -19.39
N GLY A 643 -18.59 8.16 -20.45
CA GLY A 643 -19.86 8.89 -20.45
C GLY A 643 -19.74 10.38 -20.81
N ASN A 644 -18.56 10.87 -21.23
CA ASN A 644 -18.41 12.27 -21.63
C ASN A 644 -19.04 12.50 -23.00
N GLU A 645 -19.76 13.61 -23.13
CA GLU A 645 -20.38 14.03 -24.38
C GLU A 645 -19.47 14.99 -25.16
N THR A 646 -19.26 14.72 -26.44
CA THR A 646 -18.52 15.60 -27.35
C THR A 646 -19.32 15.87 -28.61
N THR A 647 -19.49 17.14 -28.97
CA THR A 647 -20.16 17.51 -30.23
C THR A 647 -19.22 17.24 -31.41
N ILE A 648 -19.71 16.50 -32.40
CA ILE A 648 -19.03 16.30 -33.68
C ILE A 648 -19.75 17.10 -34.76
N ALA A 649 -18.98 17.75 -35.64
CA ALA A 649 -19.53 18.54 -36.73
C ALA A 649 -18.65 18.42 -37.98
N ALA A 650 -19.29 18.42 -39.15
CA ALA A 650 -18.62 18.42 -40.45
C ALA A 650 -19.44 19.17 -41.48
N ASP A 651 -18.80 19.93 -42.37
CA ASP A 651 -19.47 20.74 -43.39
C ASP A 651 -18.95 20.45 -44.79
N ILE A 652 -19.83 20.63 -45.78
CA ILE A 652 -19.48 20.65 -47.20
C ILE A 652 -20.14 21.86 -47.87
N GLN A 653 -19.38 22.54 -48.73
CA GLN A 653 -19.85 23.69 -49.48
C GLN A 653 -19.85 23.40 -50.98
N PHE A 654 -20.94 23.80 -51.62
CA PHE A 654 -21.11 23.78 -53.07
C PHE A 654 -21.09 25.21 -53.60
N SER A 655 -20.53 25.41 -54.80
CA SER A 655 -20.43 26.71 -55.47
C SER A 655 -21.13 26.68 -56.83
N GLN A 656 -21.57 27.86 -57.28
CA GLN A 656 -22.09 28.07 -58.62
C GLN A 656 -20.98 28.59 -59.52
N LEU A 657 -20.87 28.02 -60.70
CA LEU A 657 -20.19 28.65 -61.82
C LEU A 657 -21.20 29.03 -62.90
N THR A 658 -21.12 30.25 -63.42
CA THR A 658 -22.03 30.69 -64.49
C THR A 658 -21.33 30.71 -65.84
N ASN A 659 -21.82 29.91 -66.79
CA ASN A 659 -21.26 29.82 -68.14
C ASN A 659 -22.06 30.74 -69.10
N PRO A 660 -21.42 31.69 -69.82
CA PRO A 660 -22.10 32.59 -70.75
C PRO A 660 -22.46 31.98 -72.12
N GLY A 661 -22.21 30.69 -72.36
CA GLY A 661 -22.53 29.99 -73.62
C GLY A 661 -21.27 29.55 -74.39
N ALA A 662 -21.29 28.31 -74.91
CA ALA A 662 -20.26 27.64 -75.73
C ALA A 662 -18.81 27.50 -75.20
N ARG A 663 -18.47 27.98 -73.99
CA ARG A 663 -17.13 27.75 -73.40
C ARG A 663 -16.91 26.28 -73.06
N VAL A 664 -15.70 25.80 -73.34
CA VAL A 664 -15.21 24.48 -72.87
C VAL A 664 -14.66 24.58 -71.46
N MET A 665 -14.92 23.57 -70.63
CA MET A 665 -14.44 23.47 -69.25
C MET A 665 -14.21 22.01 -68.86
N ALA A 666 -13.27 21.77 -67.95
CA ALA A 666 -13.13 20.47 -67.31
C ALA A 666 -13.86 20.50 -65.96
N LEU A 667 -14.50 19.38 -65.58
CA LEU A 667 -15.11 19.23 -64.27
C LEU A 667 -14.77 17.85 -63.70
N ALA A 668 -14.00 17.83 -62.62
CA ALA A 668 -13.61 16.62 -61.91
C ALA A 668 -14.56 16.32 -60.74
N TYR A 669 -14.90 15.05 -60.54
CA TYR A 669 -15.70 14.55 -59.42
C TYR A 669 -15.39 13.07 -59.14
N ALA A 670 -15.81 12.60 -57.97
CA ALA A 670 -15.60 11.23 -57.51
C ALA A 670 -16.94 10.49 -57.39
N PRO A 671 -17.34 9.65 -58.36
CA PRO A 671 -18.61 8.94 -58.34
C PRO A 671 -18.80 8.05 -57.09
N ASP A 672 -17.71 7.46 -56.60
CA ASP A 672 -17.69 6.60 -55.41
C ASP A 672 -17.52 7.38 -54.09
N GLY A 673 -17.45 8.71 -54.16
CA GLY A 673 -16.93 9.56 -53.08
C GLY A 673 -15.40 9.66 -53.12
N ASN A 674 -14.85 10.63 -52.39
CA ASN A 674 -13.43 10.97 -52.41
C ASN A 674 -12.67 10.61 -51.10
N ILE A 675 -13.22 9.70 -50.29
CA ILE A 675 -12.62 9.28 -49.01
C ILE A 675 -12.45 7.75 -49.01
N PHE A 676 -11.22 7.27 -48.84
CA PHE A 676 -10.96 5.85 -48.56
C PHE A 676 -11.26 5.54 -47.09
N LYS A 677 -12.01 4.46 -46.84
CA LYS A 677 -12.50 4.05 -45.51
C LYS A 677 -12.00 2.65 -45.14
N ASN A 678 -11.56 2.45 -43.89
CA ASN A 678 -11.06 1.14 -43.49
C ASN A 678 -12.20 0.09 -43.41
N GLY A 679 -11.92 -1.12 -43.88
CA GLY A 679 -12.90 -2.22 -43.98
C GLY A 679 -13.78 -2.21 -45.25
N GLU A 680 -13.74 -1.15 -46.04
CA GLU A 680 -14.38 -1.08 -47.37
C GLU A 680 -13.26 -1.15 -48.43
N SER A 681 -12.77 -2.36 -48.76
CA SER A 681 -11.69 -2.57 -49.75
C SER A 681 -12.12 -2.29 -51.18
N LYS A 682 -12.44 -1.03 -51.49
CA LYS A 682 -12.88 -0.58 -52.82
C LYS A 682 -11.88 0.43 -53.38
N ASN A 683 -11.45 0.21 -54.61
CA ASN A 683 -10.80 1.27 -55.39
C ASN A 683 -11.84 2.36 -55.69
N LEU A 684 -11.45 3.62 -55.56
CA LEU A 684 -12.31 4.75 -55.90
C LEU A 684 -12.01 5.22 -57.32
N THR A 685 -13.01 5.81 -57.98
CA THR A 685 -12.85 6.41 -59.29
C THR A 685 -12.80 7.93 -59.19
N ALA A 686 -11.91 8.54 -59.98
CA ALA A 686 -11.96 9.97 -60.26
C ALA A 686 -12.30 10.16 -61.72
N ARG A 687 -13.35 10.93 -61.98
CA ARG A 687 -13.85 11.21 -63.32
C ARG A 687 -13.68 12.69 -63.61
N CYS A 688 -13.34 13.02 -64.86
CA CYS A 688 -13.27 14.38 -65.35
C CYS A 688 -13.90 14.45 -66.74
N ASP A 689 -14.96 15.23 -66.86
CA ASP A 689 -15.69 15.39 -68.12
C ASP A 689 -15.34 16.74 -68.75
N LEU A 690 -15.18 16.77 -70.09
CA LEU A 690 -15.15 18.00 -70.87
C LEU A 690 -16.58 18.48 -71.09
N TRP A 691 -16.88 19.69 -70.65
CA TRP A 691 -18.18 20.31 -70.82
C TRP A 691 -18.10 21.41 -71.85
N ARG A 692 -18.99 21.39 -72.85
CA ARG A 692 -19.19 22.46 -73.83
C ARG A 692 -20.59 23.04 -73.63
N GLY A 693 -20.67 24.22 -73.04
CA GLY A 693 -21.96 24.76 -72.58
C GLY A 693 -22.62 23.81 -71.57
N ALA A 694 -23.84 23.34 -71.88
CA ALA A 694 -24.63 22.45 -71.03
C ALA A 694 -24.47 20.93 -71.27
N GLN A 695 -23.54 20.50 -72.13
CA GLN A 695 -23.41 19.09 -72.52
C GLN A 695 -21.98 18.56 -72.30
N ILE A 696 -21.88 17.28 -71.93
CA ILE A 696 -20.60 16.56 -71.91
C ILE A 696 -20.18 16.32 -73.36
N ASP A 697 -19.02 16.82 -73.74
CA ASP A 697 -18.37 16.56 -75.00
C ASP A 697 -17.34 15.43 -74.83
N SER A 698 -17.73 14.21 -75.18
CA SER A 698 -16.88 13.03 -75.07
C SER A 698 -16.10 12.70 -76.35
N THR A 699 -16.22 13.54 -77.39
CA THR A 699 -15.60 13.33 -78.69
C THR A 699 -14.38 14.24 -78.88
N ASN A 700 -13.38 13.79 -79.65
CA ASN A 700 -12.20 14.60 -79.99
C ASN A 700 -11.49 15.25 -78.77
N ALA A 701 -11.40 14.53 -77.65
CA ALA A 701 -10.75 15.02 -76.42
C ALA A 701 -9.54 14.16 -76.06
N GLU A 702 -8.40 14.79 -75.77
CA GLU A 702 -7.21 14.12 -75.26
C GLU A 702 -7.04 14.39 -73.76
N TYR A 703 -6.95 13.33 -72.96
CA TYR A 703 -6.84 13.42 -71.50
C TYR A 703 -5.41 13.21 -71.02
N ARG A 704 -5.05 13.94 -69.97
CA ARG A 704 -3.84 13.75 -69.16
C ARG A 704 -4.19 13.85 -67.69
N TRP A 705 -3.83 12.81 -66.93
CA TRP A 705 -3.92 12.84 -65.48
C TRP A 705 -2.54 13.07 -64.86
N GLY A 706 -2.51 13.91 -63.84
CA GLY A 706 -1.35 14.15 -63.01
C GLY A 706 -1.69 14.06 -61.54
N VAL A 707 -0.70 13.77 -60.73
CA VAL A 707 -0.76 13.85 -59.26
C VAL A 707 0.09 15.03 -58.80
N ARG A 708 -0.29 15.67 -57.69
CA ARG A 708 0.43 16.81 -57.15
C ARG A 708 1.83 16.39 -56.72
N ASP A 709 2.84 16.98 -57.34
CA ASP A 709 4.24 16.80 -56.95
C ASP A 709 4.96 18.11 -57.23
N GLU A 710 5.12 18.93 -56.18
CA GLU A 710 5.70 20.25 -56.37
C GLU A 710 7.20 20.22 -56.72
N SER A 711 7.84 19.03 -56.70
CA SER A 711 9.22 18.85 -57.18
C SER A 711 9.32 18.74 -58.71
N VAL A 712 8.19 18.68 -59.42
CA VAL A 712 8.17 18.62 -60.88
C VAL A 712 8.39 20.00 -61.48
N PHE A 713 9.56 20.19 -62.08
CA PHE A 713 9.95 21.42 -62.74
C PHE A 713 9.71 21.38 -64.25
N ALA A 714 9.41 22.53 -64.85
CA ALA A 714 9.34 22.66 -66.29
C ALA A 714 10.74 22.51 -66.92
N ASN A 715 10.80 21.95 -68.13
CA ASN A 715 12.06 21.78 -68.87
C ASN A 715 12.88 23.08 -68.86
N VAL A 716 14.12 22.99 -68.38
CA VAL A 716 15.02 24.14 -68.21
C VAL A 716 16.31 23.93 -69.01
N GLN A 717 17.12 24.98 -69.11
CA GLN A 717 18.37 24.99 -69.84
C GLN A 717 19.54 25.33 -68.93
N MET A 718 20.71 24.76 -69.23
CA MET A 718 21.96 25.13 -68.57
C MET A 718 22.35 26.58 -68.88
N ALA A 719 22.75 27.32 -67.85
CA ALA A 719 23.18 28.71 -67.96
C ALA A 719 24.65 28.85 -68.38
N ALA A 720 25.50 27.85 -68.07
CA ALA A 720 26.92 27.84 -68.34
C ALA A 720 27.40 26.42 -68.76
N PRO A 721 28.53 26.30 -69.49
CA PRO A 721 29.11 25.00 -69.79
C PRO A 721 29.73 24.37 -68.54
N VAL A 722 29.80 23.04 -68.50
CA VAL A 722 30.38 22.28 -67.37
C VAL A 722 31.13 21.04 -67.87
N SER A 723 32.27 20.74 -67.27
CA SER A 723 33.11 19.61 -67.65
C SER A 723 32.75 18.33 -66.91
N LYS A 724 33.08 17.19 -67.54
CA LYS A 724 33.08 15.86 -66.94
C LYS A 724 33.83 15.88 -65.60
N GLY A 725 33.25 15.22 -64.59
CA GLY A 725 33.80 15.16 -63.23
C GLY A 725 33.25 16.23 -62.28
N SER A 726 32.57 17.27 -62.78
CA SER A 726 31.92 18.27 -61.92
C SER A 726 30.73 17.68 -61.16
N TYR A 727 30.52 18.14 -59.93
CA TYR A 727 29.32 17.86 -59.14
C TYR A 727 28.30 18.99 -59.24
N THR A 728 28.66 20.16 -59.78
CA THR A 728 27.79 21.34 -59.79
C THR A 728 27.41 21.75 -61.21
N ILE A 729 26.16 22.16 -61.40
CA ILE A 729 25.63 22.70 -62.65
C ILE A 729 24.88 24.01 -62.38
N SER A 730 25.00 24.99 -63.28
CA SER A 730 24.25 26.25 -63.19
C SER A 730 23.11 26.28 -64.19
N LEU A 731 21.90 26.61 -63.74
CA LEU A 731 20.66 26.54 -64.52
C LEU A 731 20.00 27.92 -64.69
N ARG A 732 19.18 28.08 -65.73
CA ARG A 732 18.43 29.34 -65.94
C ARG A 732 17.31 29.54 -64.91
N SER A 733 16.79 28.45 -64.37
CA SER A 733 15.82 28.40 -63.28
C SER A 733 16.05 27.14 -62.45
N VAL A 734 15.85 27.26 -61.14
CA VAL A 734 15.81 26.13 -60.20
C VAL A 734 14.43 26.01 -59.53
N ALA A 735 13.42 26.72 -60.05
CA ALA A 735 12.06 26.66 -59.55
C ALA A 735 11.54 25.22 -59.54
N ASN A 736 10.89 24.82 -58.45
CA ASN A 736 10.39 23.47 -58.20
C ASN A 736 11.46 22.36 -58.14
N MET A 737 12.76 22.69 -58.13
CA MET A 737 13.81 21.70 -57.84
C MET A 737 13.98 21.57 -56.32
N VAL A 738 14.23 20.35 -55.83
CA VAL A 738 14.47 20.07 -54.41
C VAL A 738 15.63 19.08 -54.21
N PRO A 739 16.32 19.12 -53.05
CA PRO A 739 17.26 18.06 -52.66
C PRO A 739 16.59 16.68 -52.69
N GLY A 740 17.29 15.68 -53.23
CA GLY A 740 16.76 14.34 -53.51
C GLY A 740 16.02 14.21 -54.84
N GLY A 741 15.66 15.33 -55.49
CA GLY A 741 15.00 15.34 -56.79
C GLY A 741 15.84 14.74 -57.91
N VAL A 742 15.19 14.16 -58.92
CA VAL A 742 15.86 13.55 -60.08
C VAL A 742 15.77 14.49 -61.28
N LEU A 743 16.91 14.74 -61.94
CA LEU A 743 16.96 15.45 -63.21
C LEU A 743 17.66 14.61 -64.28
N TYR A 744 17.34 14.91 -65.53
CA TYR A 744 17.92 14.28 -66.72
C TYR A 744 18.54 15.33 -67.61
N LEU A 745 19.84 15.19 -67.86
CA LEU A 745 20.57 16.03 -68.82
C LEU A 745 20.44 15.44 -70.22
N ILE A 746 20.00 16.28 -71.17
CA ILE A 746 19.69 15.93 -72.56
C ILE A 746 18.70 14.76 -72.62
N GLY A 747 17.77 14.68 -71.66
CA GLY A 747 16.70 13.68 -71.62
C GLY A 747 17.12 12.24 -71.31
N ALA A 748 18.40 11.95 -71.07
CA ALA A 748 18.87 10.57 -70.90
C ALA A 748 19.83 10.33 -69.72
N ASN A 749 20.59 11.33 -69.28
CA ASN A 749 21.59 11.15 -68.22
C ASN A 749 21.00 11.53 -66.86
N LYS A 750 20.64 10.53 -66.05
CA LYS A 750 20.01 10.68 -64.73
C LYS A 750 21.00 11.16 -63.68
N HIS A 751 20.64 12.20 -62.92
CA HIS A 751 21.35 12.66 -61.72
C HIS A 751 20.37 12.94 -60.58
N ILE A 752 20.84 12.85 -59.33
CA ILE A 752 20.09 13.20 -58.13
C ILE A 752 20.66 14.51 -57.58
N ILE A 753 19.78 15.41 -57.18
CA ILE A 753 20.12 16.69 -56.58
C ILE A 753 20.54 16.47 -55.13
N GLN A 754 21.73 16.92 -54.75
CA GLN A 754 22.20 16.94 -53.37
C GLN A 754 21.77 18.21 -52.65
N SER A 755 21.93 19.38 -53.29
CA SER A 755 21.57 20.67 -52.73
C SER A 755 21.33 21.69 -53.84
N ILE A 756 20.59 22.76 -53.52
CA ILE A 756 20.26 23.85 -54.44
C ILE A 756 20.59 25.16 -53.76
N ASP A 757 21.20 26.05 -54.52
CA ASP A 757 21.36 27.46 -54.17
C ASP A 757 20.43 28.28 -55.07
N GLU A 758 19.34 28.78 -54.50
CA GLU A 758 18.32 29.56 -55.22
C GLU A 758 18.84 30.92 -55.69
N LEU A 759 19.80 31.52 -54.98
CA LEU A 759 20.37 32.82 -55.31
C LEU A 759 21.27 32.71 -56.54
N THR A 760 22.15 31.71 -56.57
CA THR A 760 23.09 31.50 -57.69
C THR A 760 22.52 30.59 -58.79
N LYS A 761 21.35 29.98 -58.56
CA LYS A 761 20.72 28.98 -59.44
C LYS A 761 21.64 27.79 -59.74
N THR A 762 22.43 27.43 -58.74
CA THR A 762 23.38 26.32 -58.82
C THR A 762 22.79 25.08 -58.17
N VAL A 763 22.94 23.95 -58.85
CA VAL A 763 22.49 22.63 -58.37
C VAL A 763 23.71 21.76 -58.16
N THR A 764 23.88 21.24 -56.95
CA THR A 764 24.89 20.23 -56.63
C THR A 764 24.27 18.85 -56.80
N LEU A 765 24.98 17.94 -57.46
CA LEU A 765 24.56 16.57 -57.77
C LEU A 765 25.23 15.61 -56.80
N THR A 766 24.59 14.47 -56.51
CA THR A 766 25.20 13.42 -55.69
C THR A 766 26.26 12.61 -56.43
N THR A 767 26.24 12.63 -57.76
CA THR A 767 27.19 11.94 -58.64
C THR A 767 27.81 12.93 -59.63
N PRO A 768 29.10 12.77 -59.96
CA PRO A 768 29.74 13.67 -60.89
C PRO A 768 29.24 13.46 -62.32
N LEU A 769 29.34 14.49 -63.16
CA LEU A 769 28.98 14.42 -64.57
C LEU A 769 29.88 13.43 -65.31
N THR A 770 29.28 12.60 -66.15
CA THR A 770 29.99 11.56 -66.92
C THR A 770 30.51 12.05 -68.28
N ARG A 771 30.11 13.25 -68.71
CA ARG A 771 30.51 13.93 -69.95
C ARG A 771 30.44 15.46 -69.79
N ASP A 772 30.99 16.18 -70.77
CA ASP A 772 30.87 17.64 -70.85
C ASP A 772 29.48 18.06 -71.35
N TYR A 773 28.99 19.20 -70.87
CA TYR A 773 27.74 19.82 -71.33
C TYR A 773 27.97 21.29 -71.69
N VAL A 774 27.30 21.74 -72.74
CA VAL A 774 27.37 23.13 -73.23
C VAL A 774 26.22 23.97 -72.70
N THR A 775 26.35 25.29 -72.77
CA THR A 775 25.24 26.22 -72.51
C THR A 775 24.01 25.83 -73.33
N ASN A 776 22.81 25.99 -72.75
CA ASN A 776 21.52 25.59 -73.32
C ASN A 776 21.27 24.08 -73.45
N SER A 777 22.15 23.22 -72.92
CA SER A 777 21.82 21.80 -72.75
C SER A 777 20.51 21.68 -71.95
N ILE A 778 19.58 20.84 -72.44
CA ILE A 778 18.25 20.71 -71.86
C ILE A 778 18.34 19.87 -70.59
N VAL A 779 17.69 20.33 -69.53
CA VAL A 779 17.49 19.63 -68.27
C VAL A 779 16.00 19.37 -68.11
N THR A 780 15.65 18.10 -67.97
CA THR A 780 14.26 17.63 -67.92
C THR A 780 14.01 16.78 -66.70
N THR A 781 12.74 16.58 -66.37
CA THR A 781 12.27 15.50 -65.49
C THR A 781 11.30 14.62 -66.29
N PRO A 782 11.34 13.29 -66.16
CA PRO A 782 10.46 12.38 -66.89
C PRO A 782 8.99 12.52 -66.48
N LEU A 783 8.71 13.26 -65.40
CA LEU A 783 7.38 13.46 -64.84
C LEU A 783 6.68 14.73 -65.35
N TYR A 784 7.36 15.61 -66.09
CA TYR A 784 6.77 16.87 -66.57
C TYR A 784 5.98 16.66 -67.87
N ASP A 785 4.71 17.07 -67.87
CA ASP A 785 3.87 17.18 -69.08
C ASP A 785 3.37 18.63 -69.22
N ALA A 786 3.50 19.19 -70.43
CA ALA A 786 3.16 20.59 -70.69
C ALA A 786 1.65 20.90 -70.55
N GLN A 787 0.76 19.90 -70.67
CA GLN A 787 -0.68 20.08 -70.47
C GLN A 787 -1.04 20.22 -68.98
N LEU A 788 -0.26 19.59 -68.10
CA LEU A 788 -0.44 19.67 -66.65
C LEU A 788 0.27 20.88 -66.04
N GLY A 789 1.45 21.23 -66.57
CA GLY A 789 2.29 22.32 -66.08
C GLY A 789 3.20 21.91 -64.89
N PRO A 790 4.07 22.82 -64.42
CA PRO A 790 4.97 22.54 -63.29
C PRO A 790 4.17 22.27 -62.00
N GLY A 791 4.74 21.47 -61.12
CA GLY A 791 4.12 21.02 -59.87
C GLY A 791 3.14 19.84 -60.00
N TRP A 792 3.05 19.23 -61.18
CA TRP A 792 2.18 18.07 -61.46
C TRP A 792 2.97 16.96 -62.15
N ALA A 793 3.14 15.82 -61.48
CA ALA A 793 3.73 14.64 -62.07
C ALA A 793 2.71 13.93 -62.96
N VAL A 794 3.04 13.74 -64.24
CA VAL A 794 2.20 12.98 -65.17
C VAL A 794 2.09 11.53 -64.73
N LEU A 795 0.87 11.03 -64.62
CA LEU A 795 0.59 9.65 -64.30
C LEU A 795 0.67 8.78 -65.56
N SER A 796 1.27 7.60 -65.42
CA SER A 796 1.43 6.65 -66.52
C SER A 796 1.60 5.23 -65.99
N GLU A 797 1.60 4.24 -66.87
CA GLU A 797 1.88 2.85 -66.49
C GLU A 797 3.27 2.68 -65.82
N THR A 798 4.25 3.50 -66.20
CA THR A 798 5.61 3.48 -65.61
C THR A 798 5.77 4.41 -64.40
N TYR A 799 4.79 5.28 -64.13
CA TYR A 799 4.70 6.10 -62.93
C TYR A 799 3.24 6.13 -62.43
N PRO A 800 2.75 5.01 -61.88
CA PRO A 800 1.32 4.86 -61.59
C PRO A 800 0.87 5.58 -60.32
N GLN A 801 1.75 5.75 -59.32
CA GLN A 801 1.42 6.37 -58.02
C GLN A 801 0.10 5.86 -57.41
N GLY A 802 -0.11 4.54 -57.44
CA GLY A 802 -1.31 3.90 -56.92
C GLY A 802 -2.57 4.03 -57.81
N VAL A 803 -2.48 4.70 -58.96
CA VAL A 803 -3.49 4.67 -60.03
C VAL A 803 -3.23 3.47 -60.93
N ILE A 804 -4.22 2.59 -61.10
CA ILE A 804 -4.05 1.29 -61.76
C ILE A 804 -4.60 1.22 -63.18
N ALA A 805 -5.40 2.21 -63.60
CA ALA A 805 -6.00 2.27 -64.93
C ALA A 805 -6.40 3.70 -65.30
N GLY A 806 -6.53 3.95 -66.62
CA GLY A 806 -7.24 5.13 -67.14
C GLY A 806 -6.42 6.42 -67.30
N TRP A 807 -5.08 6.36 -67.24
CA TRP A 807 -4.20 7.54 -67.26
C TRP A 807 -4.40 8.53 -68.43
N ARG A 808 -5.02 8.09 -69.52
CA ARG A 808 -5.32 8.88 -70.74
C ARG A 808 -6.81 8.89 -71.10
N THR A 809 -7.68 8.56 -70.15
CA THR A 809 -9.14 8.54 -70.34
C THR A 809 -9.83 9.55 -69.43
N TYR A 810 -11.14 9.71 -69.60
CA TYR A 810 -11.97 10.61 -68.78
C TYR A 810 -12.11 10.13 -67.32
N GLU A 811 -11.67 8.92 -66.99
CA GLU A 811 -11.74 8.33 -65.65
C GLU A 811 -10.44 7.61 -65.31
N ILE A 812 -10.01 7.71 -64.04
CA ILE A 812 -8.91 6.93 -63.45
C ILE A 812 -9.39 6.10 -62.26
N THR A 813 -8.75 4.95 -62.04
CA THR A 813 -8.99 4.08 -60.88
C THR A 813 -7.88 4.21 -59.85
N ILE A 814 -8.24 4.67 -58.65
CA ILE A 814 -7.33 5.04 -57.56
C ILE A 814 -7.42 3.97 -56.46
N THR A 815 -6.26 3.43 -56.06
CA THR A 815 -6.16 2.52 -54.92
C THR A 815 -5.96 3.31 -53.61
N PRO A 816 -6.26 2.75 -52.43
CA PRO A 816 -5.97 3.40 -51.15
C PRO A 816 -4.50 3.85 -51.06
N ASN A 817 -3.56 3.00 -51.47
CA ASN A 817 -2.12 3.32 -51.47
C ASN A 817 -1.72 4.54 -52.34
N ALA A 818 -2.59 4.99 -53.24
CA ALA A 818 -2.37 6.21 -54.03
C ALA A 818 -2.55 7.48 -53.20
N VAL A 819 -3.23 7.38 -52.06
CA VAL A 819 -3.63 8.50 -51.21
C VAL A 819 -3.13 8.23 -49.80
N ARG A 820 -2.18 9.01 -49.31
CA ARG A 820 -1.57 8.71 -47.99
C ARG A 820 -2.37 9.26 -46.81
N ASN A 821 -2.78 10.52 -46.95
CA ASN A 821 -3.64 11.25 -46.01
C ASN A 821 -4.61 12.09 -46.83
N PHE A 822 -4.05 12.87 -47.74
CA PHE A 822 -4.76 13.49 -48.83
C PHE A 822 -3.85 13.50 -50.05
N GLU A 823 -4.43 13.35 -51.23
CA GLU A 823 -3.70 13.41 -52.49
C GLU A 823 -4.57 14.14 -53.52
N THR A 824 -3.94 15.04 -54.29
CA THR A 824 -4.68 15.83 -55.28
C THR A 824 -4.28 15.41 -56.67
N PHE A 825 -5.29 15.10 -57.48
CA PHE A 825 -5.16 14.73 -58.87
C PHE A 825 -5.62 15.90 -59.74
N LYS A 826 -4.93 16.12 -60.85
CA LYS A 826 -5.31 17.08 -61.89
C LYS A 826 -5.62 16.33 -63.16
N CYS A 827 -6.77 16.62 -63.75
CA CYS A 827 -7.08 16.20 -65.11
C CYS A 827 -6.97 17.40 -66.03
N ALA A 828 -6.09 17.32 -67.04
CA ALA A 828 -6.05 18.25 -68.15
C ALA A 828 -6.68 17.58 -69.38
N ILE A 829 -7.55 18.31 -70.06
CA ILE A 829 -8.24 17.88 -71.28
C ILE A 829 -7.91 18.87 -72.38
N LYS A 830 -7.37 18.36 -73.49
CA LYS A 830 -7.12 19.12 -74.71
C LYS A 830 -8.25 18.86 -75.71
N ASP A 831 -8.92 19.92 -76.16
CA ASP A 831 -9.87 19.86 -77.26
C ASP A 831 -9.10 19.65 -78.58
N THR A 832 -9.24 18.48 -79.19
CA THR A 832 -8.60 18.15 -80.48
C THR A 832 -9.55 18.32 -81.67
N ASP A 833 -10.77 18.81 -81.46
CA ASP A 833 -11.72 19.05 -82.52
C ASP A 833 -11.28 20.24 -83.39
N THR A 834 -10.78 19.94 -84.59
CA THR A 834 -10.34 20.93 -85.58
C THR A 834 -11.44 21.35 -86.55
N THR A 835 -12.69 20.97 -86.29
CA THR A 835 -13.84 21.34 -87.15
C THR A 835 -13.95 22.86 -87.30
N ILE A 836 -14.16 23.31 -88.53
CA ILE A 836 -14.25 24.73 -88.89
C ILE A 836 -15.39 25.39 -88.09
N GLY A 837 -15.04 26.38 -87.25
CA GLY A 837 -15.98 27.08 -86.37
C GLY A 837 -15.74 26.85 -84.87
N ASN A 838 -14.92 25.87 -84.48
CA ASN A 838 -14.52 25.68 -83.09
C ASN A 838 -13.38 26.63 -82.68
N SER A 839 -13.70 27.72 -81.97
CA SER A 839 -12.70 28.66 -81.43
C SER A 839 -11.86 28.09 -80.27
N TYR A 840 -12.21 26.91 -79.76
CA TYR A 840 -11.55 26.24 -78.64
C TYR A 840 -10.63 25.09 -79.08
N ALA A 841 -10.50 24.85 -80.40
CA ALA A 841 -9.60 23.85 -80.95
C ALA A 841 -8.16 24.04 -80.43
N GLY A 842 -7.60 22.99 -79.84
CA GLY A 842 -6.26 22.98 -79.26
C GLY A 842 -6.15 23.60 -77.86
N GLN A 843 -7.23 24.17 -77.30
CA GLN A 843 -7.22 24.69 -75.94
C GLN A 843 -7.17 23.56 -74.92
N ILE A 844 -6.52 23.84 -73.79
CA ILE A 844 -6.39 22.91 -72.66
C ILE A 844 -7.18 23.49 -71.49
N VAL A 845 -8.14 22.71 -71.00
CA VAL A 845 -8.88 22.99 -69.76
C VAL A 845 -8.49 21.96 -68.72
N PHE A 846 -8.58 22.31 -67.45
CA PHE A 846 -8.24 21.39 -66.37
C PHE A 846 -9.11 21.60 -65.15
N ASP A 847 -9.20 20.56 -64.34
CA ASP A 847 -9.77 20.63 -63.01
C ASP A 847 -8.98 19.71 -62.06
N THR A 848 -9.15 19.93 -60.76
CA THR A 848 -8.45 19.17 -59.72
C THR A 848 -9.43 18.53 -58.77
N ILE A 849 -9.07 17.34 -58.28
CA ILE A 849 -9.85 16.61 -57.29
C ILE A 849 -8.94 16.05 -56.20
N THR A 850 -9.34 16.23 -54.95
CA THR A 850 -8.60 15.75 -53.79
C THR A 850 -9.30 14.55 -53.19
N PHE A 851 -8.53 13.48 -52.99
CA PHE A 851 -8.94 12.30 -52.23
C PHE A 851 -8.29 12.33 -50.86
N THR A 852 -8.97 11.77 -49.87
CA THR A 852 -8.47 11.60 -48.49
C THR A 852 -8.42 10.13 -48.16
N ASP A 853 -7.34 9.67 -47.53
CA ASP A 853 -7.25 8.31 -47.00
C ASP A 853 -7.37 8.35 -45.48
N MET A 854 -8.40 7.67 -44.98
CA MET A 854 -8.68 7.50 -43.57
C MET A 854 -8.56 6.02 -43.14
N THR A 855 -8.12 5.14 -44.04
CA THR A 855 -7.86 3.72 -43.73
C THR A 855 -6.64 3.57 -42.82
N ASP A 856 -5.60 4.36 -43.05
CA ASP A 856 -4.35 4.34 -42.28
C ASP A 856 -3.62 5.70 -42.26
N PRO A 857 -4.26 6.79 -41.78
CA PRO A 857 -3.69 8.11 -41.92
C PRO A 857 -2.37 8.25 -41.14
N PHE A 858 -1.40 8.91 -41.76
CA PHE A 858 -0.22 9.42 -41.06
C PHE A 858 -0.65 10.44 -40.01
N VAL A 859 -0.26 10.19 -38.77
CA VAL A 859 -0.47 11.09 -37.63
C VAL A 859 0.89 11.52 -37.10
N VAL A 860 1.05 12.81 -36.83
CA VAL A 860 2.21 13.34 -36.12
C VAL A 860 1.78 13.54 -34.68
N ASP A 861 2.34 12.72 -33.79
CA ASP A 861 2.29 12.95 -32.36
C ASP A 861 3.54 13.73 -31.94
N ILE A 862 3.38 14.68 -31.03
CA ILE A 862 4.49 15.51 -30.53
C ILE A 862 4.70 15.15 -29.07
N VAL A 863 5.83 14.51 -28.77
CA VAL A 863 6.18 14.07 -27.42
C VAL A 863 7.35 14.88 -26.87
N GLY A 864 7.33 15.14 -25.57
CA GLY A 864 8.41 15.80 -24.87
C GLY A 864 8.88 14.96 -23.70
N THR A 865 10.20 14.77 -23.57
CA THR A 865 10.82 13.94 -22.52
C THR A 865 10.56 14.47 -21.11
N LYS A 866 10.26 15.77 -20.98
CA LYS A 866 9.96 16.47 -19.72
C LYS A 866 8.57 17.13 -19.73
N GLY A 867 7.72 16.80 -20.71
CA GLY A 867 6.46 17.48 -20.97
C GLY A 867 6.64 18.85 -21.67
N PHE A 868 5.53 19.58 -21.82
CA PHE A 868 5.46 20.87 -22.54
C PHE A 868 5.18 22.05 -21.58
N VAL A 869 5.70 21.95 -20.35
CA VAL A 869 5.56 22.98 -19.33
C VAL A 869 6.95 23.52 -18.97
N ILE A 870 7.08 24.84 -19.00
CA ILE A 870 8.25 25.55 -18.46
C ILE A 870 7.92 25.90 -17.03
N LYS A 871 8.76 25.51 -16.06
CA LYS A 871 8.58 25.90 -14.65
C LYS A 871 9.55 27.00 -14.27
N ASN A 872 9.04 28.11 -13.74
CA ASN A 872 9.84 29.24 -13.24
C ASN A 872 10.94 29.73 -14.21
N GLY A 873 10.70 29.64 -15.52
CA GLY A 873 11.71 29.93 -16.53
C GLY A 873 13.00 29.07 -16.42
N GLU A 874 12.94 27.86 -15.87
CA GLU A 874 14.15 27.06 -15.58
C GLU A 874 14.53 26.09 -16.70
N ASN A 875 13.58 25.59 -17.50
CA ASN A 875 13.81 24.51 -18.46
C ASN A 875 13.42 24.84 -19.90
N ASP A 876 14.27 24.42 -20.86
CA ASP A 876 13.93 24.35 -22.29
C ASP A 876 12.97 23.19 -22.56
N ILE A 877 12.29 23.23 -23.71
CA ILE A 877 11.38 22.18 -24.15
C ILE A 877 12.06 21.31 -25.21
N GLU A 878 12.21 20.02 -24.88
CA GLU A 878 12.58 19.02 -25.85
C GLU A 878 11.31 18.48 -26.52
N ALA A 879 11.19 18.64 -27.84
CA ALA A 879 10.06 18.16 -28.62
C ALA A 879 10.53 17.18 -29.70
N LYS A 880 9.85 16.03 -29.80
CA LYS A 880 10.11 14.99 -30.79
C LYS A 880 8.81 14.65 -31.51
N ALA A 881 8.84 14.64 -32.84
CA ALA A 881 7.74 14.17 -33.65
C ALA A 881 7.81 12.65 -33.76
N LEU A 882 6.72 11.96 -33.44
CA LEU A 882 6.51 10.56 -33.70
C LEU A 882 5.48 10.42 -34.81
N VAL A 883 5.87 9.77 -35.90
CA VAL A 883 5.00 9.60 -37.06
C VAL A 883 4.41 8.21 -37.03
N TYR A 884 3.10 8.13 -36.85
CA TYR A 884 2.35 6.88 -36.80
C TYR A 884 1.55 6.67 -38.07
N ARG A 885 1.47 5.42 -38.51
CA ARG A 885 0.54 4.94 -39.53
C ARG A 885 -0.01 3.59 -39.09
N SER A 886 -1.32 3.36 -39.17
CA SER A 886 -1.98 2.14 -38.65
C SER A 886 -1.56 1.78 -37.21
N GLY A 887 -1.42 2.80 -36.34
CA GLY A 887 -1.01 2.63 -34.94
C GLY A 887 0.46 2.23 -34.71
N LYS A 888 1.30 2.14 -35.75
CA LYS A 888 2.73 1.82 -35.64
C LYS A 888 3.59 3.03 -35.99
N GLU A 889 4.64 3.30 -35.22
CA GLU A 889 5.63 4.33 -35.58
C GLU A 889 6.35 3.91 -36.87
N THR A 890 6.28 4.74 -37.91
CA THR A 890 6.76 4.41 -39.27
C THR A 890 8.04 5.12 -39.69
N ASP A 891 8.53 6.11 -38.94
CA ASP A 891 9.78 6.82 -39.26
C ASP A 891 10.69 6.94 -38.04
N THR A 892 11.03 5.81 -37.40
CA THR A 892 11.80 5.77 -36.14
C THR A 892 13.12 6.55 -36.21
N THR A 893 13.83 6.49 -37.35
CA THR A 893 15.12 7.17 -37.58
C THR A 893 15.01 8.64 -38.00
N GLY A 894 13.82 9.13 -38.36
CA GLY A 894 13.61 10.52 -38.79
C GLY A 894 14.17 10.86 -40.17
N THR A 895 14.35 9.85 -41.00
CA THR A 895 14.89 9.97 -42.36
C THR A 895 13.83 9.79 -43.44
N GLY A 896 12.63 9.34 -43.07
CA GLY A 896 11.52 9.11 -43.99
C GLY A 896 10.81 10.40 -44.42
N PHE A 897 10.84 11.43 -43.58
CA PHE A 897 10.17 12.72 -43.83
C PHE A 897 11.10 13.91 -43.58
N HIS A 898 10.74 15.04 -44.19
CA HIS A 898 11.27 16.35 -43.84
C HIS A 898 10.36 16.96 -42.75
N TYR A 899 10.94 17.32 -41.61
CA TYR A 899 10.22 17.81 -40.44
C TYR A 899 10.41 19.32 -40.30
N SER A 900 9.32 20.06 -40.47
CA SER A 900 9.30 21.52 -40.33
C SER A 900 8.50 21.91 -39.09
N TRP A 901 9.14 22.59 -38.14
CA TRP A 901 8.51 23.02 -36.91
C TRP A 901 8.31 24.52 -36.91
N LYS A 902 7.15 24.97 -36.44
CA LYS A 902 6.78 26.37 -36.30
C LYS A 902 6.32 26.61 -34.88
N LEU A 903 7.02 27.49 -34.17
CA LEU A 903 6.55 28.04 -32.91
C LEU A 903 5.76 29.31 -33.22
N PHE A 904 4.51 29.35 -32.77
CA PHE A 904 3.65 30.52 -32.89
C PHE A 904 3.61 31.30 -31.58
N ASP A 905 3.32 32.59 -31.70
CA ASP A 905 3.00 33.49 -30.58
C ASP A 905 1.85 32.96 -29.68
N PRO A 906 1.65 33.51 -28.47
CA PRO A 906 0.58 33.11 -27.56
C PRO A 906 -0.82 33.14 -28.19
N GLU A 907 -1.03 34.00 -29.19
CA GLU A 907 -2.28 34.19 -29.93
C GLU A 907 -2.49 33.17 -31.07
N GLY A 908 -1.45 32.40 -31.43
CA GLY A 908 -1.44 31.42 -32.51
C GLY A 908 -1.47 32.02 -33.91
N ILE A 909 -1.05 33.28 -34.08
CA ILE A 909 -1.20 34.06 -35.31
C ILE A 909 0.13 34.18 -36.08
N GLN A 910 1.22 34.58 -35.41
CA GLN A 910 2.52 34.75 -36.07
C GLN A 910 3.48 33.63 -35.70
N VAL A 911 4.24 33.15 -36.70
CA VAL A 911 5.36 32.23 -36.46
C VAL A 911 6.53 33.03 -35.91
N ILE A 912 6.87 32.80 -34.65
CA ILE A 912 7.98 33.46 -33.96
C ILE A 912 9.32 32.74 -34.22
N HIS A 913 9.32 31.41 -34.38
CA HIS A 913 10.52 30.65 -34.73
C HIS A 913 10.23 29.41 -35.60
N ASN A 914 11.22 29.01 -36.40
CA ASN A 914 11.17 27.81 -37.23
C ASN A 914 12.32 26.86 -36.84
N TYR A 915 12.03 25.56 -36.74
CA TYR A 915 13.03 24.53 -36.47
C TYR A 915 12.91 23.38 -37.48
N GLN A 916 13.95 22.55 -37.56
CA GLN A 916 14.08 21.48 -38.54
C GLN A 916 14.60 20.19 -37.89
N GLY A 917 14.16 19.04 -38.38
CA GLY A 917 14.57 17.72 -37.89
C GLY A 917 13.52 17.03 -37.03
N LYS A 918 13.60 15.70 -36.87
CA LYS A 918 12.58 14.90 -36.14
C LYS A 918 12.48 15.27 -34.65
N GLN A 919 13.58 15.75 -34.06
CA GLN A 919 13.67 16.18 -32.67
C GLN A 919 14.32 17.55 -32.61
N ILE A 920 13.73 18.44 -31.84
CA ILE A 920 14.13 19.83 -31.68
C ILE A 920 14.20 20.20 -30.20
N GLN A 921 14.96 21.24 -29.90
CA GLN A 921 14.98 21.90 -28.60
C GLN A 921 14.41 23.30 -28.82
N VAL A 922 13.33 23.63 -28.12
CA VAL A 922 12.73 24.96 -28.10
C VAL A 922 13.24 25.68 -26.86
N PRO A 923 14.12 26.69 -27.02
CA PRO A 923 14.62 27.49 -25.90
C PRO A 923 13.49 28.13 -25.11
N LYS A 924 13.63 28.13 -23.78
CA LYS A 924 12.68 28.81 -22.89
C LYS A 924 12.55 30.30 -23.18
N THR A 925 13.61 30.93 -23.70
CA THR A 925 13.61 32.35 -24.07
C THR A 925 12.70 32.68 -25.25
N ASP A 926 12.30 31.67 -26.03
CA ASP A 926 11.44 31.85 -27.19
C ASP A 926 9.94 31.83 -26.78
N ILE A 927 9.66 31.67 -25.48
CA ILE A 927 8.32 31.50 -24.91
C ILE A 927 8.17 32.46 -23.73
N ASP A 928 7.13 33.29 -23.76
CA ASP A 928 6.88 34.31 -22.73
C ASP A 928 5.86 33.84 -21.67
N THR A 929 4.68 33.39 -22.10
CA THR A 929 3.63 32.83 -21.21
C THR A 929 3.00 31.58 -21.80
N ARG A 930 2.77 31.58 -23.12
CA ARG A 930 2.25 30.45 -23.88
C ARG A 930 2.78 30.48 -25.31
N GLY A 931 2.96 29.32 -25.92
CA GLY A 931 3.28 29.21 -27.35
C GLY A 931 2.61 27.99 -27.97
N ALA A 932 2.25 28.06 -29.25
CA ALA A 932 1.74 26.90 -29.97
C ALA A 932 2.84 26.34 -30.87
N LEU A 933 3.29 25.11 -30.60
CA LEU A 933 4.30 24.43 -31.38
C LEU A 933 3.63 23.49 -32.38
N VAL A 934 3.86 23.71 -33.67
CA VAL A 934 3.32 22.92 -34.78
C VAL A 934 4.45 22.18 -35.47
N CYS A 935 4.30 20.87 -35.66
CA CYS A 935 5.18 20.07 -36.52
C CYS A 935 4.44 19.69 -37.80
N GLU A 936 5.01 20.02 -38.95
CA GLU A 936 4.55 19.62 -40.27
C GLU A 936 5.56 18.63 -40.85
N ILE A 937 5.09 17.47 -41.30
CA ILE A 937 5.94 16.50 -42.00
C ILE A 937 5.67 16.53 -43.49
N TYR A 938 6.74 16.56 -44.27
CA TYR A 938 6.71 16.65 -45.73
C TYR A 938 7.43 15.46 -46.35
N GLN A 939 6.98 15.05 -47.53
CA GLN A 939 7.77 14.21 -48.41
C GLN A 939 7.93 14.93 -49.74
N GLY A 940 9.15 15.40 -50.03
CA GLY A 940 9.34 16.45 -51.03
C GLY A 940 8.70 17.75 -50.54
N LEU A 941 7.81 18.33 -51.34
CA LEU A 941 7.04 19.54 -51.00
C LEU A 941 5.59 19.24 -50.59
N ASN A 942 5.17 17.98 -50.65
CA ASN A 942 3.82 17.59 -50.26
C ASN A 942 3.76 17.48 -48.74
N LEU A 943 2.89 18.29 -48.11
CA LEU A 943 2.53 18.16 -46.71
C LEU A 943 1.82 16.82 -46.51
N ILE A 944 2.34 15.97 -45.63
CA ILE A 944 1.77 14.64 -45.36
C ILE A 944 0.85 14.71 -44.14
N ALA A 945 1.32 15.28 -43.05
CA ALA A 945 0.56 15.39 -41.81
C ALA A 945 1.07 16.55 -40.95
N ARG A 946 0.25 16.99 -39.99
CA ARG A 946 0.64 18.00 -39.00
C ARG A 946 0.24 17.56 -37.59
N GLY A 947 1.09 17.88 -36.62
CA GLY A 947 0.82 17.78 -35.19
C GLY A 947 0.93 19.16 -34.57
N GLN A 948 0.21 19.40 -33.48
CA GLN A 948 0.29 20.65 -32.74
C GLN A 948 0.21 20.38 -31.24
N ILE A 949 0.98 21.11 -30.45
CA ILE A 949 0.95 21.09 -28.99
C ILE A 949 1.04 22.52 -28.44
N SER A 950 0.45 22.76 -27.26
CA SER A 950 0.64 24.02 -26.52
C SER A 950 1.80 23.86 -25.55
N ILE A 951 2.66 24.87 -25.48
CA ILE A 951 3.66 25.04 -24.43
C ILE A 951 3.17 26.13 -23.49
N VAL A 952 3.26 25.89 -22.18
CA VAL A 952 2.79 26.81 -21.14
C VAL A 952 3.91 27.04 -20.12
N GLU A 953 4.14 28.30 -19.74
CA GLU A 953 4.98 28.61 -18.59
C GLU A 953 4.13 28.69 -17.31
N LEU A 954 4.56 27.99 -16.26
CA LEU A 954 3.95 27.97 -14.94
C LEU A 954 4.97 28.41 -13.89
N TYR A 955 4.54 29.26 -12.96
CA TYR A 955 5.34 29.66 -11.79
C TYR A 955 4.83 28.90 -10.55
N ASP A 956 5.73 28.37 -9.73
CA ASP A 956 5.35 27.65 -8.51
C ASP A 956 4.83 28.62 -7.44
N GLY A 957 3.63 28.34 -6.93
CA GLY A 957 3.07 28.96 -5.73
C GLY A 957 1.74 28.31 -5.35
N GLU A 958 1.60 27.85 -4.11
CA GLU A 958 0.35 27.31 -3.54
C GLU A 958 -0.81 28.33 -3.45
N ASP A 959 -0.62 29.54 -3.96
CA ASP A 959 -1.62 30.59 -4.05
C ASP A 959 -1.81 31.12 -5.49
N ALA A 960 -1.44 30.35 -6.52
CA ALA A 960 -1.70 30.77 -7.90
C ALA A 960 -3.21 30.86 -8.17
N TYR A 961 -3.68 32.08 -8.40
CA TYR A 961 -5.03 32.34 -8.88
C TYR A 961 -5.06 32.07 -10.39
N SER A 962 -6.03 31.28 -10.85
CA SER A 962 -6.31 31.12 -12.28
C SER A 962 -7.75 31.48 -12.57
N VAL A 963 -7.97 32.15 -13.70
CA VAL A 963 -9.31 32.48 -14.20
C VAL A 963 -9.57 31.61 -15.42
N GLN A 964 -10.58 30.75 -15.34
CA GLN A 964 -11.04 29.93 -16.45
C GLN A 964 -12.32 30.53 -17.01
N ILE A 965 -12.38 30.69 -18.34
CA ILE A 965 -13.56 31.22 -19.02
C ILE A 965 -14.28 30.06 -19.71
N PHE A 966 -15.51 29.80 -19.29
CA PHE A 966 -16.41 28.84 -19.90
C PHE A 966 -17.39 29.55 -20.83
N THR A 967 -17.81 28.88 -21.90
CA THR A 967 -18.76 29.43 -22.88
C THR A 967 -19.98 28.52 -22.96
N SER A 968 -21.18 29.10 -22.94
CA SER A 968 -22.43 28.33 -23.02
C SER A 968 -22.63 27.67 -24.38
N ASP A 969 -22.18 28.34 -25.45
CA ASP A 969 -22.43 27.95 -26.85
C ASP A 969 -21.14 27.93 -27.68
N GLY A 970 -19.99 27.74 -27.02
CA GLY A 970 -18.69 27.69 -27.67
C GLY A 970 -18.12 29.07 -28.06
N ASN A 971 -17.04 29.03 -28.84
CA ASN A 971 -16.18 30.20 -29.10
C ASN A 971 -16.27 30.67 -30.56
N HIS A 972 -17.24 30.14 -31.32
CA HIS A 972 -17.42 30.40 -32.75
C HIS A 972 -18.86 30.80 -33.04
N PHE A 973 -19.09 32.08 -33.35
CA PHE A 973 -20.39 32.59 -33.78
C PHE A 973 -20.57 32.40 -35.27
N ILE A 974 -21.51 31.56 -35.68
CA ILE A 974 -21.83 31.32 -37.08
C ILE A 974 -23.35 31.19 -37.24
N ASN A 975 -23.93 32.05 -38.09
CA ASN A 975 -25.33 32.05 -38.54
C ASN A 975 -26.43 32.29 -37.47
N GLY A 976 -26.63 33.56 -37.07
CA GLY A 976 -27.94 34.08 -36.66
C GLY A 976 -28.48 33.67 -35.29
N ASN A 977 -27.79 32.80 -34.54
CA ASN A 977 -27.91 32.74 -33.09
C ASN A 977 -26.57 33.16 -32.52
N ILE A 978 -26.55 34.40 -32.07
CA ILE A 978 -25.37 35.26 -32.13
C ILE A 978 -24.82 35.57 -30.76
N SER A 979 -25.38 34.99 -29.69
CA SER A 979 -24.97 35.25 -28.31
C SER A 979 -24.40 34.03 -27.58
N THR A 980 -23.28 34.18 -26.89
CA THR A 980 -22.75 33.19 -25.92
C THR A 980 -22.58 33.89 -24.58
N THR A 981 -22.78 33.18 -23.48
CA THR A 981 -22.43 33.70 -22.16
C THR A 981 -21.07 33.18 -21.75
N LEU A 982 -20.10 34.09 -21.65
CA LEU A 982 -18.81 33.86 -21.04
C LEU A 982 -18.98 33.86 -19.51
N THR A 983 -18.51 32.80 -18.85
CA THR A 983 -18.53 32.66 -17.40
C THR A 983 -17.11 32.52 -16.88
N ALA A 984 -16.67 33.46 -16.06
CA ALA A 984 -15.35 33.46 -15.45
C ALA A 984 -15.38 32.76 -14.09
N ASN A 985 -14.72 31.60 -13.99
CA ASN A 985 -14.51 30.90 -12.72
C ASN A 985 -13.09 31.14 -12.23
N VAL A 986 -12.95 31.45 -10.94
CA VAL A 986 -11.65 31.73 -10.32
C VAL A 986 -11.27 30.58 -9.41
N TYR A 987 -10.08 30.04 -9.61
CA TYR A 987 -9.51 28.97 -8.82
C TYR A 987 -8.32 29.49 -8.05
N LYS A 988 -8.23 29.14 -6.76
CA LYS A 988 -7.03 29.27 -5.94
C LYS A 988 -6.45 27.88 -5.76
N GLY A 989 -5.38 27.56 -6.48
CA GLY A 989 -4.96 26.16 -6.66
C GLY A 989 -6.06 25.32 -7.31
N ALA A 990 -6.47 24.21 -6.68
CA ALA A 990 -7.55 23.34 -7.17
C ALA A 990 -8.95 23.73 -6.66
N LYS A 991 -9.06 24.70 -5.75
CA LYS A 991 -10.34 25.10 -5.16
C LYS A 991 -10.95 26.23 -5.97
N GLU A 992 -12.15 26.00 -6.49
CA GLU A 992 -12.96 27.08 -7.06
C GLU A 992 -13.38 28.03 -5.93
N ILE A 993 -13.05 29.31 -6.08
CA ILE A 993 -13.37 30.37 -5.13
C ILE A 993 -14.25 31.46 -5.76
N THR A 994 -14.76 31.24 -6.97
CA THR A 994 -15.61 32.18 -7.73
C THR A 994 -16.70 32.81 -6.85
N GLU A 995 -17.42 31.98 -6.08
CA GLU A 995 -18.52 32.42 -5.20
C GLU A 995 -18.08 33.28 -4.01
N THR A 996 -16.78 33.29 -3.70
CA THR A 996 -16.22 34.10 -2.60
C THR A 996 -15.76 35.48 -3.05
N ILE A 997 -15.74 35.73 -4.36
CA ILE A 997 -15.30 36.99 -4.96
C ILE A 997 -16.54 37.80 -5.37
N PRO A 998 -16.71 39.04 -4.87
CA PRO A 998 -17.79 39.93 -5.29
C PRO A 998 -17.79 40.18 -6.81
N ASP A 999 -18.97 40.16 -7.44
CA ASP A 999 -19.13 40.34 -8.90
C ASP A 999 -18.53 41.64 -9.44
N ASN A 1000 -18.52 42.70 -8.63
CA ASN A 1000 -17.95 44.00 -9.01
C ASN A 1000 -16.42 43.99 -9.18
N LEU A 1001 -15.74 42.87 -8.88
CA LEU A 1001 -14.31 42.68 -9.06
C LEU A 1001 -13.94 41.98 -10.38
N PHE A 1002 -14.93 41.54 -11.16
CA PHE A 1002 -14.75 40.93 -12.48
C PHE A 1002 -14.88 41.99 -13.57
N CYS A 1003 -13.78 42.24 -14.27
CA CYS A 1003 -13.67 43.25 -15.31
C CYS A 1003 -13.39 42.57 -16.64
N TRP A 1004 -14.29 42.74 -17.62
CA TRP A 1004 -14.10 42.16 -18.94
C TRP A 1004 -13.44 43.16 -19.89
N LYS A 1005 -12.50 42.68 -20.69
CA LYS A 1005 -11.87 43.44 -21.76
C LYS A 1005 -12.05 42.73 -23.09
N ARG A 1006 -12.40 43.49 -24.11
CA ARG A 1006 -12.41 43.12 -25.51
C ARG A 1006 -11.17 43.69 -26.20
N THR A 1007 -10.55 42.85 -27.03
CA THR A 1007 -9.48 43.23 -27.95
C THR A 1007 -9.84 42.73 -29.35
N SER A 1008 -9.90 43.64 -30.32
CA SER A 1008 -10.32 43.37 -31.69
C SER A 1008 -9.51 44.20 -32.69
N LEU A 1009 -9.91 44.18 -33.97
CA LEU A 1009 -9.32 45.05 -35.00
C LEU A 1009 -9.81 46.51 -34.90
N ASN A 1010 -10.71 46.84 -33.97
CA ASN A 1010 -11.27 48.18 -33.76
C ASN A 1010 -10.90 48.74 -32.37
N ALA A 1011 -9.66 49.23 -32.24
CA ALA A 1011 -9.10 49.69 -30.96
C ALA A 1011 -9.90 50.82 -30.29
N ASP A 1012 -10.45 51.77 -31.06
CA ASP A 1012 -11.28 52.86 -30.50
C ASP A 1012 -12.61 52.32 -29.95
N GLY A 1013 -13.20 51.33 -30.62
CA GLY A 1013 -14.41 50.64 -30.14
C GLY A 1013 -14.14 49.75 -28.93
N ASP A 1014 -12.94 49.17 -28.84
CA ASP A 1014 -12.51 48.39 -27.68
C ASP A 1014 -12.31 49.28 -26.45
N ALA A 1015 -11.76 50.49 -26.60
CA ALA A 1015 -11.60 51.44 -25.50
C ALA A 1015 -12.95 51.78 -24.82
N VAL A 1016 -13.97 52.08 -25.62
CA VAL A 1016 -15.33 52.37 -25.12
C VAL A 1016 -15.99 51.13 -24.51
N TRP A 1017 -15.84 49.96 -25.16
CA TRP A 1017 -16.42 48.71 -24.66
C TRP A 1017 -15.79 48.30 -23.32
N ASN A 1018 -14.47 48.41 -23.19
CA ASN A 1018 -13.73 48.05 -21.96
C ASN A 1018 -14.09 48.95 -20.78
N GLU A 1019 -14.31 50.25 -21.02
CA GLU A 1019 -14.77 51.18 -19.99
C GLU A 1019 -16.19 50.81 -19.49
N GLN A 1020 -17.06 50.32 -20.38
CA GLN A 1020 -18.43 49.91 -20.05
C GLN A 1020 -18.53 48.53 -19.36
N HIS A 1021 -17.54 47.65 -19.55
CA HIS A 1021 -17.57 46.26 -19.05
C HIS A 1021 -16.62 46.03 -17.85
N THR A 1022 -16.26 47.11 -17.15
CA THR A 1022 -15.52 47.06 -15.88
C THR A 1022 -16.48 46.79 -14.72
N GLY A 1023 -16.22 45.73 -13.93
CA GLY A 1023 -16.99 45.41 -12.72
C GLY A 1023 -18.43 44.94 -12.93
N ILE A 1024 -18.74 44.38 -14.10
CA ILE A 1024 -20.11 43.99 -14.49
C ILE A 1024 -20.54 42.61 -13.98
N GLY A 1025 -19.61 41.82 -13.46
CA GLY A 1025 -19.86 40.48 -12.94
C GLY A 1025 -19.17 39.35 -13.67
N ARG A 1026 -19.25 38.15 -13.08
CA ARG A 1026 -18.59 36.93 -13.56
C ARG A 1026 -19.19 36.35 -14.86
N HIS A 1027 -20.39 36.81 -15.24
CA HIS A 1027 -21.05 36.41 -16.47
C HIS A 1027 -21.07 37.60 -17.44
N LEU A 1028 -20.68 37.34 -18.69
CA LEU A 1028 -20.73 38.30 -19.78
C LEU A 1028 -21.42 37.65 -20.98
N THR A 1029 -22.60 38.15 -21.35
CA THR A 1029 -23.23 37.77 -22.61
C THR A 1029 -22.67 38.65 -23.72
N ILE A 1030 -22.03 38.04 -24.71
CA ILE A 1030 -21.54 38.72 -25.92
C ILE A 1030 -22.39 38.30 -27.11
N SER A 1031 -22.67 39.23 -28.02
CA SER A 1031 -23.44 39.00 -29.25
C SER A 1031 -22.61 39.25 -30.53
N ASP A 1032 -23.22 39.18 -31.72
CA ASP A 1032 -22.56 39.56 -32.97
C ASP A 1032 -22.25 41.07 -33.05
N GLU A 1033 -23.01 41.90 -32.33
CA GLU A 1033 -22.73 43.33 -32.20
C GLU A 1033 -21.40 43.58 -31.46
N ASP A 1034 -20.98 42.65 -30.60
CA ASP A 1034 -19.74 42.74 -29.85
C ASP A 1034 -18.51 42.27 -30.66
N ILE A 1035 -18.69 41.65 -31.83
CA ILE A 1035 -17.65 40.92 -32.55
C ILE A 1035 -17.66 41.23 -34.05
N PHE A 1036 -16.76 42.11 -34.48
CA PHE A 1036 -16.50 42.30 -35.90
C PHE A 1036 -15.45 41.30 -36.41
N ARG A 1037 -15.91 40.20 -37.04
CA ARG A 1037 -15.11 39.07 -37.60
C ARG A 1037 -14.36 38.22 -36.57
N ARG A 1038 -13.58 38.83 -35.67
CA ARG A 1038 -12.86 38.19 -34.56
C ARG A 1038 -12.62 39.21 -33.46
N ALA A 1039 -12.88 38.84 -32.22
CA ALA A 1039 -12.51 39.58 -31.04
C ALA A 1039 -12.05 38.59 -29.96
N MET A 1040 -11.13 39.01 -29.10
CA MET A 1040 -10.69 38.30 -27.91
C MET A 1040 -11.34 38.94 -26.70
N PHE A 1041 -11.85 38.12 -25.79
CA PHE A 1041 -12.40 38.58 -24.52
C PHE A 1041 -11.56 38.01 -23.38
N THR A 1042 -11.09 38.87 -22.49
CA THR A 1042 -10.36 38.50 -21.27
C THR A 1042 -11.15 38.98 -20.06
N CYS A 1043 -11.09 38.21 -18.96
CA CYS A 1043 -11.64 38.62 -17.68
C CYS A 1043 -10.49 38.84 -16.70
N GLU A 1044 -10.32 40.07 -16.25
CA GLU A 1044 -9.41 40.42 -15.16
C GLU A 1044 -10.21 40.43 -13.86
N VAL A 1045 -9.71 39.71 -12.85
CA VAL A 1045 -10.36 39.66 -11.54
C VAL A 1045 -9.42 40.27 -10.51
N THR A 1046 -9.89 41.33 -9.84
CA THR A 1046 -9.10 41.98 -8.79
C THR A 1046 -9.39 41.30 -7.45
N ILE A 1047 -8.41 40.59 -6.90
CA ILE A 1047 -8.52 39.89 -5.62
C ILE A 1047 -7.54 40.58 -4.68
N ASN A 1048 -8.05 41.19 -3.60
CA ASN A 1048 -7.24 41.84 -2.57
C ASN A 1048 -6.68 40.86 -1.55
#